data_AF-A0A9X7YCE0-F1
#
_entry.id   AF-A0A9X7YCE0-F1
#
_cell.length_a   1.000
_cell.length_b   1.000
_cell.length_c   1.000
_cell.angle_alpha   90.00
_cell.angle_beta   90.00
_cell.angle_gamma   90.00
#
_symmetry.space_group_name_H-M   'P 1'
#
loop_
_entity.id
_entity.type
_entity.pdbx_description
1 polymer ?
#
loop_
_entity_poly.entity_id
_entity_poly.type
_entity_poly.pdbx_seq_one_letter_code
_entity_poly.pdbx_strand_id
1 'polypeptide(L)'
;MNAPPISAQRFIGQRVPRKEDGRLLTGRGSFVDDIILPGMLHAAFVRSPIARGTIRSIDTDVARAQPGVHAVLTQADLAPFGVTMLSFFLGPVEVAMTPLADGRVAYVGHPVALVIADDRYLAEDAASLMVVDYAEEAAVVTLDDARLGPRVHPDTDDNVAALMGEEEADAALEALLADAPHLVSQSIRHQRIAQSPIETRGVVASLQGESDLLVHITCAGPQLVARWLTLALDRPGLSVRVIAKDVGGSFGLKNHPWMEEVSAILAAMLLRRPVKWIEDRIENLTAANQAREQEMTLRAAFDTDGRLIASHADYALNNGAYPMGADANIAVHMFLWAAYNIPAYSFVSRGWYSNTPGLAAYRGPWAIETLVRETLLDRAARQIGIDPVELRRRNLCTAADQPSVTPLGIPREDITPAQCLEKLLEVVDVPAFRAEQAAARARGRYLGLGLAAYIEPTGAAGSIAVMTGELAQLRIDPTGRVVAVMSVHSQGHGTQTTMAQCIAEQLGVPIEDVTIFDGDSSRGGFGPGAGGSRQGVIGGGAAIRAGRLLADKVKVVAAHLLNASPEAVSLAGGMVHVAGAPEMRRTLREIAEIAYGEPGRLPPGMETGLEAQYRYDPPPMTFTSAAHACIVEVDADTGFVSIRRWVSSEDCGVMINPAVVEGQIAGGLAQAIGSVLLEEAARDAQGNPTAATFKDYALPTIFDVPDFEYVDADTPSQAEGGFRGVGEGGCIIGPPTLVNAIADALAPFGEVPVDLPLTPDKLMTVIEGQPWPERPVSRFHPDHRAPEVDTPAPVAPTASTVAPAVPVGIDGSWKLVLATPMGPQPMVAHFEVSGDRVTGRLEADQGSQDFAGTVSGDQVRWEMKVTRPMAITLKYALVFAGDSVSGKCRMGLFGTAKVRGERVR
;
A
#
# COMPACT_ATOMS: atom_id res chain seq x y z
N MET A 1 -1.71 22.32 47.48
CA MET A 1 -1.45 22.54 46.05
C MET A 1 0.03 22.78 45.89
N ASN A 2 0.81 21.73 45.60
CA ASN A 2 2.24 21.87 45.30
C ASN A 2 2.35 22.05 43.79
N ALA A 3 2.95 23.15 43.36
CA ALA A 3 3.27 23.38 41.95
C ALA A 3 4.16 22.24 41.41
N PRO A 4 3.96 21.80 40.15
CA PRO A 4 4.82 20.80 39.55
C PRO A 4 6.26 21.35 39.39
N PRO A 5 7.30 20.50 39.51
CA PRO A 5 8.68 20.93 39.33
C PRO A 5 8.93 21.37 37.88
N ILE A 6 9.52 22.56 37.72
CA ILE A 6 10.18 23.11 36.53
C ILE A 6 11.56 22.41 36.44
N SER A 7 12.13 21.89 35.34
CA SER A 7 11.84 21.88 33.89
C SER A 7 12.64 20.74 33.21
N ALA A 8 11.98 19.89 32.44
CA ALA A 8 12.58 19.35 31.20
C ALA A 8 11.85 20.07 30.06
N GLN A 9 12.56 20.57 29.07
CA GLN A 9 11.94 21.23 27.92
C GLN A 9 11.10 20.18 27.18
N ARG A 10 9.76 20.26 27.29
CA ARG A 10 8.85 19.37 26.57
C ARG A 10 8.84 19.77 25.11
N PHE A 11 9.13 18.85 24.19
CA PHE A 11 9.11 19.09 22.75
C PHE A 11 7.98 18.33 22.06
N ILE A 12 7.61 17.15 22.54
CA ILE A 12 6.43 16.40 22.06
C ILE A 12 5.19 17.26 22.29
N GLY A 13 4.34 17.38 21.28
CA GLY A 13 3.14 18.23 21.28
C GLY A 13 3.39 19.69 20.89
N GLN A 14 4.64 20.12 20.71
CA GLN A 14 4.94 21.49 20.26
C GLN A 14 4.93 21.62 18.74
N ARG A 15 4.49 22.79 18.25
CA ARG A 15 4.56 23.21 16.85
C ARG A 15 5.93 23.80 16.53
N VAL A 16 6.98 22.98 16.60
CA VAL A 16 8.32 23.42 16.20
C VAL A 16 8.42 23.53 14.66
N PRO A 17 9.12 24.54 14.11
CA PRO A 17 9.39 24.63 12.68
C PRO A 17 10.18 23.42 12.17
N ARG A 18 10.00 23.06 10.90
CA ARG A 18 10.66 21.89 10.34
C ARG A 18 12.15 22.17 10.12
N LYS A 19 13.02 21.25 10.57
CA LYS A 19 14.47 21.27 10.36
C LYS A 19 14.83 21.15 8.87
N GLU A 20 13.99 20.46 8.11
CA GLU A 20 14.18 20.22 6.68
C GLU A 20 13.93 21.47 5.82
N ASP A 21 13.08 22.41 6.28
CA ASP A 21 12.66 23.58 5.49
C ASP A 21 13.82 24.47 5.05
N GLY A 22 14.84 24.61 5.90
CA GLY A 22 15.99 25.47 5.59
C GLY A 22 16.67 25.11 4.28
N ARG A 23 16.81 23.81 3.96
CA ARG A 23 17.41 23.36 2.69
C ARG A 23 16.38 23.31 1.55
N LEU A 24 15.13 22.93 1.84
CA LEU A 24 14.08 22.76 0.83
C LEU A 24 13.59 24.10 0.26
N LEU A 25 13.51 25.15 1.09
CA LEU A 25 13.06 26.49 0.68
C LEU A 25 14.15 27.34 0.01
N THR A 26 15.40 26.85 -0.03
CA THR A 26 16.55 27.61 -0.56
C THR A 26 17.17 26.97 -1.80
N GLY A 27 16.52 25.97 -2.40
CA GLY A 27 17.06 25.22 -3.56
C GLY A 27 18.29 24.39 -3.20
N ARG A 28 18.43 23.99 -1.93
CA ARG A 28 19.55 23.18 -1.41
C ARG A 28 19.11 21.78 -0.99
N GLY A 29 17.91 21.37 -1.40
CA GLY A 29 17.51 19.96 -1.36
C GLY A 29 18.45 19.11 -2.22
N SER A 30 18.45 17.81 -1.97
CA SER A 30 19.24 16.84 -2.73
C SER A 30 18.32 15.70 -3.18
N PHE A 31 17.65 15.91 -4.32
CA PHE A 31 16.83 14.93 -5.02
C PHE A 31 17.70 14.06 -5.94
N VAL A 32 17.14 12.99 -6.51
CA VAL A 32 17.94 12.06 -7.31
C VAL A 32 18.47 12.69 -8.60
N ASP A 33 17.70 13.57 -9.25
CA ASP A 33 18.18 14.23 -10.46
C ASP A 33 19.27 15.29 -10.18
N ASP A 34 19.40 15.76 -8.93
CA ASP A 34 20.49 16.67 -8.55
C ASP A 34 21.85 15.95 -8.46
N ILE A 35 21.87 14.62 -8.47
CA ILE A 35 23.09 13.83 -8.36
C ILE A 35 23.86 13.88 -9.68
N ILE A 36 25.14 14.22 -9.58
CA ILE A 36 26.10 14.24 -10.70
C ILE A 36 27.32 13.43 -10.29
N LEU A 37 27.67 12.42 -11.09
CA LEU A 37 28.86 11.60 -10.90
C LEU A 37 29.81 11.74 -12.11
N PRO A 38 31.14 11.64 -11.92
CA PRO A 38 32.09 11.68 -13.03
C PRO A 38 31.82 10.59 -14.07
N GLY A 39 31.75 10.97 -15.36
CA GLY A 39 31.54 10.04 -16.47
C GLY A 39 30.14 9.42 -16.55
N MET A 40 29.17 9.99 -15.81
CA MET A 40 27.76 9.57 -15.80
C MET A 40 27.13 9.63 -17.19
N LEU A 41 26.38 8.58 -17.51
CA LEU A 41 25.57 8.43 -18.71
C LEU A 41 24.08 8.55 -18.35
N HIS A 42 23.25 8.77 -19.36
CA HIS A 42 21.81 8.91 -19.22
C HIS A 42 21.09 7.81 -19.98
N ALA A 43 19.98 7.35 -19.42
CA ALA A 43 19.18 6.27 -19.97
C ALA A 43 17.78 6.72 -20.39
N ALA A 44 17.30 6.20 -21.52
CA ALA A 44 15.93 6.37 -22.00
C ALA A 44 15.34 5.02 -22.43
N PHE A 45 14.06 4.78 -22.11
CA PHE A 45 13.38 3.55 -22.47
C PHE A 45 12.67 3.66 -23.82
N VAL A 46 12.79 2.62 -24.64
CA VAL A 46 11.82 2.34 -25.71
C VAL A 46 10.70 1.53 -25.10
N ARG A 47 9.47 2.04 -25.19
CA ARG A 47 8.29 1.48 -24.52
C ARG A 47 7.29 0.95 -25.53
N SER A 48 6.52 -0.06 -25.11
CA SER A 48 5.45 -0.62 -25.93
C SER A 48 4.37 0.44 -26.24
N PRO A 49 4.01 0.66 -27.51
CA PRO A 49 2.89 1.52 -27.88
C PRO A 49 1.55 0.77 -27.83
N ILE A 50 1.55 -0.56 -27.65
CA ILE A 50 0.36 -1.41 -27.61
C ILE A 50 0.19 -2.06 -26.24
N ALA A 51 -1.05 -2.38 -25.86
CA ALA A 51 -1.34 -3.01 -24.57
C ALA A 51 -1.04 -4.51 -24.55
N ARG A 52 -1.07 -5.19 -25.69
CA ARG A 52 -0.88 -6.63 -25.75
C ARG A 52 -0.35 -7.07 -27.11
N GLY A 53 0.69 -7.90 -27.12
CA GLY A 53 1.18 -8.50 -28.35
C GLY A 53 2.51 -9.21 -28.19
N THR A 54 2.93 -9.90 -29.25
CA THR A 54 4.24 -10.57 -29.35
C THR A 54 5.23 -9.66 -30.08
N ILE A 55 6.45 -9.56 -29.56
CA ILE A 55 7.56 -8.83 -30.21
C ILE A 55 8.14 -9.75 -31.29
N ARG A 56 8.07 -9.32 -32.55
CA ARG A 56 8.61 -10.08 -33.70
C ARG A 56 10.09 -9.78 -33.94
N SER A 57 10.45 -8.50 -33.88
CA SER A 57 11.83 -8.04 -34.05
C SER A 57 12.05 -6.66 -33.44
N ILE A 58 13.29 -6.38 -33.04
CA ILE A 58 13.75 -5.07 -32.55
C ILE A 58 14.94 -4.67 -33.43
N ASP A 59 14.81 -3.59 -34.20
CA ASP A 59 15.92 -2.98 -34.94
C ASP A 59 16.59 -1.90 -34.07
N THR A 60 17.89 -2.07 -33.86
CA THR A 60 18.72 -1.20 -33.02
C THR A 60 19.78 -0.44 -33.80
N ASP A 61 19.96 -0.71 -35.09
CA ASP A 61 21.18 -0.34 -35.83
C ASP A 61 21.34 1.18 -35.96
N VAL A 62 20.25 1.87 -36.29
CA VAL A 62 20.25 3.34 -36.45
C VAL A 62 20.50 4.05 -35.13
N ALA A 63 19.91 3.56 -34.04
CA ALA A 63 20.09 4.10 -32.70
C ALA A 63 21.53 3.88 -32.21
N ARG A 64 22.08 2.67 -32.39
CA ARG A 64 23.46 2.33 -32.00
C ARG A 64 24.51 3.13 -32.77
N ALA A 65 24.22 3.54 -34.00
CA ALA A 65 25.14 4.31 -34.83
C ALA A 65 25.20 5.81 -34.47
N GLN A 66 24.28 6.32 -33.63
CA GLN A 66 24.27 7.74 -33.27
C GLN A 66 25.51 8.13 -32.44
N PRO A 67 26.20 9.22 -32.77
CA PRO A 67 27.28 9.75 -31.94
C PRO A 67 26.79 10.04 -30.52
N GLY A 68 27.55 9.58 -29.52
CA GLY A 68 27.22 9.76 -28.10
C GLY A 68 26.33 8.67 -27.50
N VAL A 69 25.84 7.71 -28.31
CA VAL A 69 25.19 6.49 -27.81
C VAL A 69 26.26 5.45 -27.46
N HIS A 70 26.19 4.93 -26.22
CA HIS A 70 27.14 3.95 -25.69
C HIS A 70 26.59 2.53 -25.70
N ALA A 71 25.26 2.38 -25.57
CA ALA A 71 24.61 1.07 -25.63
C ALA A 71 23.13 1.19 -26.00
N VAL A 72 22.62 0.16 -26.66
CA VAL A 72 21.19 -0.12 -26.81
C VAL A 72 20.97 -1.55 -26.31
N LEU A 73 20.31 -1.69 -25.18
CA LEU A 73 20.15 -2.93 -24.43
C LEU A 73 18.74 -3.48 -24.58
N THR A 74 18.64 -4.77 -24.85
CA THR A 74 17.41 -5.57 -24.84
C THR A 74 17.44 -6.53 -23.65
N GLN A 75 16.35 -7.26 -23.42
CA GLN A 75 16.34 -8.27 -22.35
C GLN A 75 17.44 -9.33 -22.53
N ALA A 76 17.84 -9.65 -23.77
CA ALA A 76 18.92 -10.60 -24.05
C ALA A 76 20.28 -10.12 -23.51
N ASP A 77 20.53 -8.81 -23.47
CA ASP A 77 21.76 -8.22 -22.94
C ASP A 77 21.77 -8.22 -21.40
N LEU A 78 20.60 -8.17 -20.76
CA LEU A 78 20.44 -8.14 -19.31
C LEU A 78 20.29 -9.54 -18.69
N ALA A 79 19.79 -10.53 -19.45
CA ALA A 79 19.57 -11.90 -19.00
C ALA A 79 20.80 -12.58 -18.38
N PRO A 80 22.05 -12.38 -18.86
CA PRO A 80 23.25 -12.97 -18.25
C PRO A 80 23.50 -12.52 -16.81
N PHE A 81 22.87 -11.44 -16.34
CA PHE A 81 22.99 -11.04 -14.95
C PHE A 81 22.29 -11.99 -13.97
N GLY A 82 21.29 -12.75 -14.44
CA GLY A 82 20.53 -13.70 -13.62
C GLY A 82 19.68 -13.04 -12.54
N VAL A 83 19.23 -11.80 -12.74
CA VAL A 83 18.44 -11.07 -11.74
C VAL A 83 17.09 -11.74 -11.52
N THR A 84 16.70 -11.94 -10.27
CA THR A 84 15.38 -12.43 -9.88
C THR A 84 14.55 -11.25 -9.40
N MET A 85 13.49 -10.91 -10.13
CA MET A 85 12.57 -9.86 -9.70
C MET A 85 11.72 -10.35 -8.53
N LEU A 86 11.66 -9.56 -7.45
CA LEU A 86 10.94 -9.89 -6.23
C LEU A 86 9.74 -8.95 -6.03
N SER A 87 8.70 -9.45 -5.37
CA SER A 87 7.64 -8.59 -4.84
C SER A 87 8.18 -7.64 -3.76
N PHE A 88 7.38 -6.64 -3.37
CA PHE A 88 7.68 -5.80 -2.22
C PHE A 88 7.92 -6.62 -0.92
N PHE A 89 7.24 -7.75 -0.77
CA PHE A 89 7.37 -8.63 0.39
C PHE A 89 8.62 -9.51 0.36
N LEU A 90 9.54 -9.28 -0.60
CA LEU A 90 10.78 -10.04 -0.80
C LEU A 90 10.54 -11.53 -1.08
N GLY A 91 9.31 -11.88 -1.46
CA GLY A 91 8.93 -13.19 -1.96
C GLY A 91 8.95 -13.23 -3.50
N PRO A 92 8.91 -14.43 -4.08
CA PRO A 92 8.83 -14.61 -5.52
C PRO A 92 7.58 -13.93 -6.08
N VAL A 93 7.68 -13.46 -7.33
CA VAL A 93 6.51 -13.02 -8.09
C VAL A 93 5.74 -14.23 -8.63
N GLU A 94 4.40 -14.14 -8.67
CA GLU A 94 3.53 -15.22 -9.15
C GLU A 94 3.68 -15.49 -10.66
N VAL A 95 3.97 -14.44 -11.42
CA VAL A 95 4.22 -14.48 -12.87
C VAL A 95 5.64 -14.04 -13.15
N ALA A 96 6.31 -14.70 -14.09
CA ALA A 96 7.68 -14.36 -14.46
C ALA A 96 7.77 -12.88 -14.90
N MET A 97 8.73 -12.17 -14.31
CA MET A 97 8.96 -10.74 -14.55
C MET A 97 10.43 -10.51 -14.84
N THR A 98 10.72 -9.82 -15.94
CA THR A 98 12.07 -9.47 -16.39
C THR A 98 12.26 -7.95 -16.42
N PRO A 99 13.50 -7.43 -16.35
CA PRO A 99 13.77 -6.00 -16.41
C PRO A 99 13.26 -5.31 -17.70
N LEU A 100 13.37 -6.00 -18.84
CA LEU A 100 12.82 -5.57 -20.13
C LEU A 100 11.91 -6.66 -20.70
N ALA A 101 10.95 -6.28 -21.53
CA ALA A 101 10.00 -7.19 -22.16
C ALA A 101 10.71 -8.32 -22.93
N ASP A 102 10.36 -9.56 -22.62
CA ASP A 102 10.93 -10.75 -23.24
C ASP A 102 9.91 -11.41 -24.18
N GLY A 103 10.05 -11.17 -25.48
CA GLY A 103 9.20 -11.75 -26.52
C GLY A 103 7.74 -11.25 -26.56
N ARG A 104 7.23 -10.61 -25.51
CA ARG A 104 5.84 -10.11 -25.46
C ARG A 104 5.70 -8.83 -24.64
N VAL A 105 4.66 -8.06 -24.96
CA VAL A 105 4.24 -6.87 -24.21
C VAL A 105 2.88 -7.07 -23.59
N ALA A 106 2.69 -6.50 -22.39
CA ALA A 106 1.49 -6.76 -21.58
C ALA A 106 0.76 -5.49 -21.12
N TYR A 107 1.26 -4.29 -21.43
CA TYR A 107 0.55 -3.02 -21.25
C TYR A 107 1.23 -1.92 -22.10
N VAL A 108 0.50 -0.85 -22.42
CA VAL A 108 1.09 0.35 -23.06
C VAL A 108 2.05 0.99 -22.06
N GLY A 109 3.30 1.20 -22.46
CA GLY A 109 4.36 1.67 -21.57
C GLY A 109 5.34 0.60 -21.09
N HIS A 110 5.07 -0.69 -21.34
CA HIS A 110 5.95 -1.80 -20.95
C HIS A 110 7.35 -1.61 -21.55
N PRO A 111 8.44 -1.57 -20.75
CA PRO A 111 9.78 -1.29 -21.25
C PRO A 111 10.28 -2.43 -22.14
N VAL A 112 10.72 -2.10 -23.36
CA VAL A 112 11.15 -3.06 -24.39
C VAL A 112 12.66 -3.05 -24.58
N ALA A 113 13.25 -1.86 -24.62
CA ALA A 113 14.69 -1.66 -24.73
C ALA A 113 15.14 -0.44 -23.92
N LEU A 114 16.43 -0.36 -23.62
CA LEU A 114 17.06 0.72 -22.88
C LEU A 114 18.23 1.30 -23.69
N VAL A 115 18.17 2.59 -24.01
CA VAL A 115 19.23 3.33 -24.69
C VAL A 115 20.05 4.08 -23.67
N ILE A 116 21.38 4.01 -23.76
CA ILE A 116 22.33 4.70 -22.89
C ILE A 116 23.19 5.66 -23.72
N ALA A 117 23.17 6.95 -23.39
CA ALA A 117 23.89 8.01 -24.10
C ALA A 117 24.59 9.00 -23.16
N ASP A 118 25.37 9.93 -23.72
CA ASP A 118 26.11 10.96 -22.97
C ASP A 118 25.19 11.87 -22.14
N ASP A 119 23.99 12.16 -22.65
CA ASP A 119 22.98 12.96 -21.98
C ASP A 119 21.56 12.47 -22.30
N ARG A 120 20.59 13.02 -21.58
CA ARG A 120 19.18 12.65 -21.71
C ARG A 120 18.62 12.93 -23.11
N TYR A 121 19.02 14.03 -23.74
CA TYR A 121 18.52 14.44 -25.05
C TYR A 121 18.92 13.41 -26.10
N LEU A 122 20.20 13.04 -26.13
CA LEU A 122 20.70 12.01 -27.05
C LEU A 122 20.10 10.63 -26.80
N ALA A 123 19.85 10.28 -25.53
CA ALA A 123 19.21 9.01 -25.19
C ALA A 123 17.78 8.93 -25.74
N GLU A 124 16.99 10.00 -25.58
CA GLU A 124 15.62 10.11 -26.10
C GLU A 124 15.58 10.16 -27.64
N ASP A 125 16.47 10.94 -28.27
CA ASP A 125 16.61 11.00 -29.73
C ASP A 125 16.90 9.61 -30.30
N ALA A 126 17.89 8.90 -29.75
CA ALA A 126 18.24 7.57 -30.22
C ALA A 126 17.16 6.51 -29.92
N ALA A 127 16.45 6.61 -28.78
CA ALA A 127 15.31 5.75 -28.49
C ALA A 127 14.19 5.90 -29.53
N SER A 128 13.94 7.13 -30.02
CA SER A 128 12.93 7.40 -31.04
C SER A 128 13.25 6.81 -32.43
N LEU A 129 14.52 6.47 -32.68
CA LEU A 129 14.98 5.89 -33.95
C LEU A 129 14.88 4.36 -33.99
N MET A 130 14.57 3.72 -32.87
CA MET A 130 14.38 2.27 -32.82
C MET A 130 13.05 1.85 -33.45
N VAL A 131 13.07 0.73 -34.17
CA VAL A 131 11.86 0.16 -34.78
C VAL A 131 11.58 -1.19 -34.13
N VAL A 132 10.39 -1.33 -33.54
CA VAL A 132 9.93 -2.59 -32.97
C VAL A 132 8.71 -3.09 -33.73
N ASP A 133 8.77 -4.31 -34.26
CA ASP A 133 7.65 -4.96 -34.93
C ASP A 133 6.86 -5.81 -33.94
N TYR A 134 5.54 -5.61 -33.91
CA TYR A 134 4.62 -6.30 -33.01
C TYR A 134 3.57 -7.10 -33.78
N ALA A 135 3.24 -8.29 -33.28
CA ALA A 135 1.97 -8.93 -33.54
C ALA A 135 0.98 -8.49 -32.45
N GLU A 136 0.19 -7.45 -32.71
CA GLU A 136 -0.80 -6.94 -31.76
C GLU A 136 -1.93 -7.95 -31.52
N GLU A 137 -2.39 -8.03 -30.27
CA GLU A 137 -3.44 -8.94 -29.81
C GLU A 137 -4.54 -8.15 -29.08
N ALA A 138 -5.75 -8.71 -29.02
CA ALA A 138 -6.85 -8.08 -28.30
C ALA A 138 -6.54 -7.95 -26.79
N ALA A 139 -6.46 -6.72 -26.30
CA ALA A 139 -6.14 -6.41 -24.93
C ALA A 139 -7.32 -6.68 -23.97
N VAL A 140 -7.00 -7.12 -22.76
CA VAL A 140 -7.90 -7.24 -21.61
C VAL A 140 -7.74 -5.98 -20.77
N VAL A 141 -8.71 -5.06 -20.75
CA VAL A 141 -8.49 -3.73 -20.13
C VAL A 141 -9.25 -3.60 -18.82
N THR A 142 -10.53 -3.98 -18.81
CA THR A 142 -11.43 -3.82 -17.66
C THR A 142 -11.53 -5.10 -16.82
N LEU A 143 -12.14 -5.01 -15.63
CA LEU A 143 -12.48 -6.19 -14.84
C LEU A 143 -13.45 -7.15 -15.56
N ASP A 144 -14.38 -6.61 -16.34
CA ASP A 144 -15.29 -7.43 -17.16
C ASP A 144 -14.54 -8.14 -18.29
N ASP A 145 -13.57 -7.47 -18.92
CA ASP A 145 -12.67 -8.14 -19.87
C ASP A 145 -11.83 -9.21 -19.19
N ALA A 146 -11.35 -9.00 -17.96
CA ALA A 146 -10.54 -9.98 -17.27
C ALA A 146 -11.33 -11.26 -16.94
N ARG A 147 -12.63 -11.13 -16.67
CA ARG A 147 -13.56 -12.25 -16.43
C ARG A 147 -13.85 -13.09 -17.69
N LEU A 148 -13.92 -12.45 -18.86
CA LEU A 148 -14.41 -13.08 -20.10
C LEU A 148 -13.32 -13.31 -21.16
N GLY A 149 -12.25 -12.53 -21.10
CA GLY A 149 -11.24 -12.40 -22.13
C GLY A 149 -10.13 -13.45 -22.05
N PRO A 150 -9.16 -13.37 -22.97
CA PRO A 150 -8.01 -14.27 -22.99
C PRO A 150 -7.12 -14.08 -21.77
N ARG A 151 -6.27 -15.07 -21.51
CA ARG A 151 -5.29 -14.99 -20.43
C ARG A 151 -4.25 -13.90 -20.71
N VAL A 152 -4.04 -13.01 -19.74
CA VAL A 152 -3.02 -11.96 -19.79
C VAL A 152 -1.62 -12.55 -19.72
N HIS A 153 -1.44 -13.60 -18.90
CA HIS A 153 -0.21 -14.37 -18.78
C HIS A 153 -0.43 -15.77 -19.35
N PRO A 154 0.29 -16.19 -20.41
CA PRO A 154 0.08 -17.51 -21.03
C PRO A 154 0.25 -18.71 -20.09
N ASP A 155 1.10 -18.55 -19.06
CA ASP A 155 1.46 -19.60 -18.10
C ASP A 155 0.50 -19.71 -16.90
N THR A 156 -0.54 -18.88 -16.84
CA THR A 156 -1.58 -18.97 -15.79
C THR A 156 -2.78 -19.79 -16.27
N ASP A 157 -3.59 -20.30 -15.33
CA ASP A 157 -4.82 -21.05 -15.67
C ASP A 157 -5.93 -20.11 -16.16
N ASP A 158 -6.00 -18.92 -15.56
CA ASP A 158 -7.00 -17.88 -15.81
C ASP A 158 -6.39 -16.48 -15.50
N ASN A 159 -7.23 -15.45 -15.49
CA ASN A 159 -6.86 -14.08 -15.12
C ASN A 159 -6.99 -13.80 -13.62
N VAL A 160 -7.30 -14.77 -12.77
CA VAL A 160 -7.38 -14.56 -11.31
C VAL A 160 -5.97 -14.60 -10.73
N ALA A 161 -5.45 -13.42 -10.37
CA ALA A 161 -4.14 -13.27 -9.76
C ALA A 161 -4.12 -13.74 -8.29
N ALA A 162 -5.21 -13.47 -7.56
CA ALA A 162 -5.39 -13.89 -6.18
C ALA A 162 -6.88 -13.99 -5.85
N LEU A 163 -7.24 -14.92 -4.97
CA LEU A 163 -8.60 -15.15 -4.49
C LEU A 163 -8.59 -15.35 -2.98
N MET A 164 -9.53 -14.71 -2.29
CA MET A 164 -9.76 -14.89 -0.86
C MET A 164 -11.27 -14.95 -0.58
N GLY A 165 -11.68 -15.80 0.37
CA GLY A 165 -13.08 -15.98 0.73
C GLY A 165 -13.84 -17.00 -0.12
N GLU A 166 -15.15 -17.10 0.09
CA GLU A 166 -16.05 -17.99 -0.65
C GLU A 166 -17.03 -17.18 -1.51
N GLU A 167 -17.25 -17.60 -2.76
CA GLU A 167 -18.04 -16.82 -3.73
C GLU A 167 -19.48 -16.56 -3.29
N GLU A 168 -20.07 -17.53 -2.58
CA GLU A 168 -21.38 -17.40 -1.98
C GLU A 168 -21.22 -17.33 -0.46
N ALA A 169 -22.02 -16.49 0.19
CA ALA A 169 -22.14 -16.56 1.63
C ALA A 169 -22.73 -17.92 2.04
N ASP A 170 -22.34 -18.40 3.23
CA ASP A 170 -22.93 -19.63 3.74
C ASP A 170 -24.45 -19.47 4.00
N ALA A 171 -25.16 -20.58 4.02
CA ALA A 171 -26.62 -20.60 4.14
C ALA A 171 -27.13 -19.96 5.45
N ALA A 172 -26.34 -19.95 6.52
CA ALA A 172 -26.75 -19.33 7.78
C ALA A 172 -26.65 -17.81 7.69
N LEU A 173 -25.60 -17.28 7.07
CA LEU A 173 -25.47 -15.85 6.82
C LEU A 173 -26.51 -15.34 5.81
N GLU A 174 -26.75 -16.10 4.73
CA GLU A 174 -27.81 -15.73 3.77
C GLU A 174 -29.20 -15.70 4.43
N ALA A 175 -29.49 -16.62 5.35
CA ALA A 175 -30.74 -16.55 6.13
C ALA A 175 -30.81 -15.27 6.98
N LEU A 176 -29.73 -14.89 7.66
CA LEU A 176 -29.67 -13.63 8.43
C LEU A 176 -29.85 -12.39 7.55
N LEU A 177 -29.33 -12.42 6.32
CA LEU A 177 -29.49 -11.32 5.36
C LEU A 177 -30.93 -11.23 4.83
N ALA A 178 -31.53 -12.37 4.47
CA ALA A 178 -32.85 -12.43 3.85
C ALA A 178 -34.00 -12.19 4.85
N ASP A 179 -33.88 -12.67 6.08
CA ASP A 179 -34.93 -12.57 7.11
C ASP A 179 -34.91 -11.24 7.87
N ALA A 180 -33.90 -10.39 7.63
CA ALA A 180 -33.75 -9.13 8.33
C ALA A 180 -34.85 -8.11 7.97
N PRO A 181 -35.32 -7.30 8.92
CA PRO A 181 -36.29 -6.23 8.66
C PRO A 181 -35.88 -5.26 7.54
N HIS A 182 -34.58 -4.95 7.46
CA HIS A 182 -34.04 -4.09 6.42
C HIS A 182 -32.78 -4.70 5.83
N LEU A 183 -32.80 -4.95 4.51
CA LEU A 183 -31.62 -5.31 3.74
C LEU A 183 -31.27 -4.15 2.81
N VAL A 184 -30.00 -3.72 2.84
CA VAL A 184 -29.49 -2.62 2.04
C VAL A 184 -28.30 -3.12 1.23
N SER A 185 -28.24 -2.76 -0.04
CA SER A 185 -27.12 -3.07 -0.93
C SER A 185 -26.50 -1.78 -1.46
N GLN A 186 -25.17 -1.75 -1.54
CA GLN A 186 -24.42 -0.65 -2.15
C GLN A 186 -23.34 -1.21 -3.06
N SER A 187 -23.33 -0.75 -4.31
CA SER A 187 -22.27 -1.06 -5.27
C SER A 187 -21.44 0.17 -5.55
N ILE A 188 -20.12 0.01 -5.58
CA ILE A 188 -19.15 1.07 -5.85
C ILE A 188 -18.25 0.66 -7.00
N ARG A 189 -17.94 1.65 -7.84
CA ARG A 189 -16.78 1.62 -8.72
C ARG A 189 -15.83 2.75 -8.34
N HIS A 190 -14.61 2.38 -7.99
CA HIS A 190 -13.50 3.30 -7.84
C HIS A 190 -12.63 3.17 -9.10
N GLN A 191 -12.52 4.23 -9.87
CA GLN A 191 -11.67 4.33 -11.05
C GLN A 191 -10.19 4.09 -10.70
N ARG A 192 -9.40 3.80 -11.73
CA ARG A 192 -7.94 3.80 -11.61
C ARG A 192 -7.43 5.22 -11.44
N ILE A 193 -6.46 5.39 -10.53
CA ILE A 193 -5.77 6.67 -10.33
C ILE A 193 -4.26 6.44 -10.21
N ALA A 194 -3.47 7.49 -10.43
CA ALA A 194 -2.03 7.50 -10.27
C ALA A 194 -1.64 8.28 -9.01
N GLN A 195 -0.66 7.80 -8.27
CA GLN A 195 -0.12 8.48 -7.07
C GLN A 195 0.45 9.86 -7.41
N SER A 196 0.96 10.00 -8.63
CA SER A 196 1.49 11.22 -9.23
C SER A 196 2.33 12.10 -8.27
N PRO A 197 3.38 11.55 -7.62
CA PRO A 197 4.30 12.36 -6.83
C PRO A 197 4.94 13.43 -7.71
N ILE A 198 5.13 14.65 -7.19
CA ILE A 198 5.65 15.79 -7.97
C ILE A 198 7.06 15.49 -8.51
N GLU A 199 7.94 14.92 -7.68
CA GLU A 199 9.14 14.25 -8.17
C GLU A 199 8.75 12.86 -8.66
N THR A 200 9.07 12.55 -9.91
CA THR A 200 8.85 11.23 -10.50
C THR A 200 9.85 10.19 -9.96
N ARG A 201 9.78 8.93 -10.44
CA ARG A 201 10.79 7.90 -10.11
C ARG A 201 12.13 8.21 -10.76
N GLY A 202 13.22 7.86 -10.08
CA GLY A 202 14.55 8.03 -10.63
C GLY A 202 15.62 7.23 -9.90
N VAL A 203 16.69 6.92 -10.62
CA VAL A 203 17.86 6.19 -10.12
C VAL A 203 19.16 6.71 -10.74
N VAL A 204 20.22 6.78 -9.94
CA VAL A 204 21.61 6.89 -10.38
C VAL A 204 22.39 5.72 -9.79
N ALA A 205 22.82 4.79 -10.63
CA ALA A 205 23.57 3.61 -10.21
C ALA A 205 25.02 3.68 -10.67
N SER A 206 25.95 3.22 -9.84
CA SER A 206 27.39 3.20 -10.14
C SER A 206 28.05 2.01 -9.47
N LEU A 207 28.70 1.14 -10.26
CA LEU A 207 29.59 0.11 -9.72
C LEU A 207 30.96 0.72 -9.45
N GLN A 208 31.32 0.87 -8.18
CA GLN A 208 32.60 1.40 -7.71
C GLN A 208 33.56 0.23 -7.47
N GLY A 209 34.71 0.24 -8.15
CA GLY A 209 35.64 -0.90 -8.11
C GLY A 209 35.03 -2.17 -8.71
N GLU A 210 35.37 -3.33 -8.16
CA GLU A 210 34.89 -4.64 -8.64
C GLU A 210 33.56 -5.08 -7.99
N SER A 211 33.22 -4.54 -6.82
CA SER A 211 32.22 -5.15 -5.94
C SER A 211 31.35 -4.18 -5.15
N ASP A 212 31.49 -2.86 -5.30
CA ASP A 212 30.73 -1.89 -4.50
C ASP A 212 29.68 -1.17 -5.36
N LEU A 213 28.44 -1.63 -5.33
CA LEU A 213 27.33 -1.00 -6.04
C LEU A 213 26.75 0.15 -5.19
N LEU A 214 26.91 1.38 -5.67
CA LEU A 214 26.26 2.58 -5.13
C LEU A 214 25.00 2.90 -5.95
N VAL A 215 23.87 3.05 -5.27
CA VAL A 215 22.58 3.39 -5.89
C VAL A 215 21.97 4.59 -5.18
N HIS A 216 21.81 5.72 -5.89
CA HIS A 216 20.92 6.79 -5.48
C HIS A 216 19.55 6.54 -6.09
N ILE A 217 18.48 6.47 -5.28
CA ILE A 217 17.16 6.10 -5.77
C ILE A 217 16.06 6.83 -4.99
N THR A 218 14.99 7.22 -5.69
CA THR A 218 13.81 7.77 -5.05
C THR A 218 13.08 6.64 -4.35
N CYS A 219 13.10 6.54 -3.01
CA CYS A 219 12.50 5.37 -2.34
C CYS A 219 11.93 5.62 -0.93
N ALA A 220 11.11 4.65 -0.54
CA ALA A 220 10.46 4.38 0.73
C ALA A 220 11.39 4.22 1.94
N GLY A 221 12.49 3.53 1.69
CA GLY A 221 13.32 2.87 2.68
C GLY A 221 14.58 2.32 2.01
N PRO A 222 15.72 3.03 2.09
CA PRO A 222 16.94 2.62 1.40
C PRO A 222 17.48 1.28 1.90
N GLN A 223 17.28 0.93 3.18
CA GLN A 223 17.65 -0.38 3.72
C GLN A 223 16.83 -1.52 3.12
N LEU A 224 15.52 -1.31 2.90
CA LEU A 224 14.66 -2.28 2.23
C LEU A 224 15.09 -2.47 0.78
N VAL A 225 15.36 -1.37 0.06
CA VAL A 225 15.85 -1.41 -1.32
C VAL A 225 17.21 -2.11 -1.42
N ALA A 226 18.14 -1.82 -0.50
CA ALA A 226 19.44 -2.49 -0.48
C ALA A 226 19.27 -4.00 -0.29
N ARG A 227 18.41 -4.41 0.66
CA ARG A 227 18.10 -5.83 0.88
C ARG A 227 17.44 -6.46 -0.34
N TRP A 228 16.49 -5.76 -0.97
CA TRP A 228 15.82 -6.21 -2.20
C TRP A 228 16.85 -6.47 -3.30
N LEU A 229 17.75 -5.51 -3.56
CA LEU A 229 18.78 -5.62 -4.60
C LEU A 229 19.79 -6.73 -4.29
N THR A 230 20.21 -6.89 -3.03
CA THR A 230 21.09 -8.00 -2.63
C THR A 230 20.46 -9.36 -2.93
N LEU A 231 19.18 -9.54 -2.61
CA LEU A 231 18.46 -10.79 -2.88
C LEU A 231 18.19 -11.00 -4.37
N ALA A 232 17.80 -9.94 -5.08
CA ALA A 232 17.48 -10.00 -6.49
C ALA A 232 18.71 -10.30 -7.36
N LEU A 233 19.87 -9.73 -7.02
CA LEU A 233 21.12 -9.93 -7.76
C LEU A 233 21.84 -11.24 -7.39
N ASP A 234 21.62 -11.75 -6.17
CA ASP A 234 22.22 -12.97 -5.61
C ASP A 234 23.73 -13.14 -5.89
N ARG A 235 24.51 -12.12 -5.53
CA ARG A 235 25.97 -12.08 -5.75
C ARG A 235 26.71 -11.96 -4.42
N PRO A 236 27.24 -13.07 -3.85
CA PRO A 236 27.89 -13.10 -2.53
C PRO A 236 29.09 -12.15 -2.34
N GLY A 237 29.68 -11.64 -3.43
CA GLY A 237 30.77 -10.66 -3.38
C GLY A 237 30.35 -9.21 -3.62
N LEU A 238 29.08 -8.94 -3.92
CA LEU A 238 28.60 -7.60 -4.26
C LEU A 238 28.05 -6.88 -3.01
N SER A 239 28.73 -5.82 -2.60
CA SER A 239 28.25 -4.89 -1.60
C SER A 239 27.26 -3.91 -2.23
N VAL A 240 26.07 -3.75 -1.63
CA VAL A 240 25.04 -2.83 -2.12
C VAL A 240 24.82 -1.72 -1.11
N ARG A 241 25.05 -0.47 -1.54
CA ARG A 241 24.76 0.73 -0.76
C ARG A 241 23.72 1.57 -1.49
N VAL A 242 22.62 1.85 -0.81
CA VAL A 242 21.51 2.65 -1.32
C VAL A 242 21.45 3.96 -0.55
N ILE A 243 21.31 5.07 -1.28
CA ILE A 243 21.15 6.41 -0.72
C ILE A 243 19.87 7.03 -1.27
N ALA A 244 19.01 7.49 -0.37
CA ALA A 244 17.85 8.33 -0.65
C ALA A 244 17.90 9.50 0.32
N LYS A 245 17.98 10.74 -0.18
CA LYS A 245 18.04 11.94 0.67
C LYS A 245 16.69 12.64 0.70
N ASP A 246 16.51 13.69 -0.09
CA ASP A 246 15.21 14.32 -0.24
C ASP A 246 14.45 13.56 -1.33
N VAL A 247 13.20 13.21 -1.05
CA VAL A 247 12.29 12.52 -1.97
C VAL A 247 11.03 13.37 -2.10
N GLY A 248 10.70 13.79 -3.33
CA GLY A 248 9.58 14.70 -3.63
C GLY A 248 8.23 13.99 -3.68
N GLY A 249 7.92 13.25 -2.62
CA GLY A 249 6.74 12.40 -2.49
C GLY A 249 6.94 11.01 -3.11
N SER A 250 6.23 10.03 -2.55
CA SER A 250 6.14 8.65 -3.06
C SER A 250 4.71 8.12 -2.96
N PHE A 251 4.08 8.32 -1.80
CA PHE A 251 2.69 7.94 -1.54
C PHE A 251 2.38 6.44 -1.71
N GLY A 252 3.42 5.60 -1.75
CA GLY A 252 3.31 4.15 -1.91
C GLY A 252 3.96 3.61 -3.20
N LEU A 253 4.15 4.46 -4.22
CA LEU A 253 4.72 4.05 -5.51
C LEU A 253 6.21 3.70 -5.42
N LYS A 254 7.00 4.47 -4.65
CA LYS A 254 8.46 4.32 -4.58
C LYS A 254 8.88 3.36 -3.47
N ASN A 255 8.28 2.18 -3.35
CA ASN A 255 8.47 1.28 -2.21
C ASN A 255 9.57 0.21 -2.41
N HIS A 256 9.81 -0.22 -3.64
CA HIS A 256 10.89 -1.13 -4.06
C HIS A 256 11.31 -0.79 -5.51
N PRO A 257 12.48 -1.26 -5.98
CA PRO A 257 12.89 -1.06 -7.37
C PRO A 257 11.94 -1.77 -8.35
N TRP A 258 11.49 -1.03 -9.35
CA TRP A 258 10.70 -1.55 -10.47
C TRP A 258 11.60 -1.99 -11.63
N MET A 259 10.99 -2.52 -12.69
CA MET A 259 11.68 -2.99 -13.90
C MET A 259 12.67 -1.97 -14.44
N GLU A 260 12.29 -0.69 -14.47
CA GLU A 260 13.13 0.37 -15.02
C GLU A 260 14.33 0.70 -14.14
N GLU A 261 14.15 0.83 -12.82
CA GLU A 261 15.27 1.05 -11.89
C GLU A 261 16.27 -0.12 -11.95
N VAL A 262 15.77 -1.35 -11.98
CA VAL A 262 16.61 -2.55 -12.11
C VAL A 262 17.37 -2.53 -13.44
N SER A 263 16.71 -2.20 -14.55
CA SER A 263 17.35 -2.12 -15.87
C SER A 263 18.50 -1.11 -15.89
N ALA A 264 18.31 0.08 -15.31
CA ALA A 264 19.36 1.11 -15.21
C ALA A 264 20.51 0.68 -14.30
N ILE A 265 20.22 -0.02 -13.18
CA ILE A 265 21.24 -0.59 -12.29
C ILE A 265 22.09 -1.63 -13.03
N LEU A 266 21.46 -2.56 -13.77
CA LEU A 266 22.16 -3.56 -14.55
C LEU A 266 22.99 -2.92 -15.68
N ALA A 267 22.48 -1.88 -16.32
CA ALA A 267 23.23 -1.12 -17.32
C ALA A 267 24.49 -0.47 -16.73
N ALA A 268 24.42 0.10 -15.52
CA ALA A 268 25.59 0.65 -14.83
C ALA A 268 26.63 -0.43 -14.51
N MET A 269 26.18 -1.63 -14.10
CA MET A 269 27.06 -2.76 -13.84
C MET A 269 27.71 -3.30 -15.12
N LEU A 270 26.96 -3.36 -16.23
CA LEU A 270 27.43 -3.81 -17.54
C LEU A 270 28.50 -2.87 -18.11
N LEU A 271 28.21 -1.57 -18.10
CA LEU A 271 29.08 -0.54 -18.69
C LEU A 271 30.21 -0.11 -17.76
N ARG A 272 30.13 -0.45 -16.47
CA ARG A 272 31.05 0.01 -15.41
C ARG A 272 31.22 1.52 -15.40
N ARG A 273 30.10 2.22 -15.61
CA ARG A 273 29.98 3.69 -15.60
C ARG A 273 28.71 4.07 -14.85
N PRO A 274 28.65 5.25 -14.20
CA PRO A 274 27.41 5.67 -13.60
C PRO A 274 26.32 5.84 -14.66
N VAL A 275 25.11 5.35 -14.39
CA VAL A 275 23.94 5.50 -15.27
C VAL A 275 22.83 6.18 -14.48
N LYS A 276 22.30 7.27 -15.03
CA LYS A 276 21.15 8.02 -14.53
C LYS A 276 19.92 7.72 -15.39
N TRP A 277 18.81 7.39 -14.75
CA TRP A 277 17.48 7.38 -15.35
C TRP A 277 16.54 8.20 -14.47
N ILE A 278 15.80 9.12 -15.09
CA ILE A 278 14.77 9.94 -14.45
C ILE A 278 13.56 9.86 -15.36
N GLU A 279 12.45 9.28 -14.87
CA GLU A 279 11.23 9.19 -15.69
C GLU A 279 10.61 10.58 -15.89
N ASP A 280 9.97 10.82 -17.03
CA ASP A 280 9.12 11.99 -17.20
C ASP A 280 7.68 11.76 -16.66
N ARG A 281 6.84 12.81 -16.77
CA ARG A 281 5.45 12.71 -16.31
C ARG A 281 4.58 11.80 -17.19
N ILE A 282 4.85 11.72 -18.49
CA ILE A 282 4.11 10.83 -19.39
C ILE A 282 4.42 9.39 -19.01
N GLU A 283 5.68 9.04 -18.80
CA GLU A 283 6.10 7.73 -18.30
C GLU A 283 5.48 7.42 -16.93
N ASN A 284 5.48 8.39 -16.00
CA ASN A 284 4.85 8.20 -14.70
C ASN A 284 3.34 7.92 -14.80
N LEU A 285 2.61 8.64 -15.65
CA LEU A 285 1.16 8.49 -15.79
C LEU A 285 0.75 7.29 -16.65
N THR A 286 1.62 6.80 -17.54
CA THR A 286 1.25 5.74 -18.50
C THR A 286 1.88 4.39 -18.22
N ALA A 287 3.07 4.36 -17.60
CA ALA A 287 3.90 3.17 -17.47
C ALA A 287 4.26 2.80 -16.02
N ALA A 288 4.28 3.76 -15.08
CA ALA A 288 4.45 3.41 -13.67
C ALA A 288 3.22 2.63 -13.17
N ASN A 289 3.41 1.84 -12.11
CA ASN A 289 2.30 1.17 -11.45
C ASN A 289 1.31 2.19 -10.87
N GLN A 290 0.03 1.86 -10.92
CA GLN A 290 -1.09 2.74 -10.57
C GLN A 290 -1.89 2.13 -9.42
N ALA A 291 -2.92 2.81 -8.92
CA ALA A 291 -3.67 2.39 -7.75
C ALA A 291 -5.17 2.32 -8.00
N ARG A 292 -5.86 1.64 -7.08
CA ARG A 292 -7.32 1.49 -7.03
C ARG A 292 -7.82 0.59 -8.16
N GLU A 293 -8.69 1.10 -9.02
CA GLU A 293 -9.49 0.32 -9.97
C GLU A 293 -10.17 -0.89 -9.33
N GLN A 294 -11.26 -0.59 -8.64
CA GLN A 294 -11.92 -1.50 -7.72
C GLN A 294 -13.44 -1.48 -7.93
N GLU A 295 -14.04 -2.65 -7.80
CA GLU A 295 -15.50 -2.84 -7.79
C GLU A 295 -15.88 -3.57 -6.51
N MET A 296 -16.83 -3.03 -5.76
CA MET A 296 -17.29 -3.67 -4.53
C MET A 296 -18.80 -3.57 -4.39
N THR A 297 -19.47 -4.68 -4.10
CA THR A 297 -20.88 -4.72 -3.69
C THR A 297 -20.96 -5.20 -2.26
N LEU A 298 -21.57 -4.39 -1.38
CA LEU A 298 -21.80 -4.71 0.02
C LEU A 298 -23.29 -4.83 0.28
N ARG A 299 -23.71 -5.96 0.85
CA ARG A 299 -25.03 -6.17 1.42
C ARG A 299 -24.93 -6.10 2.94
N ALA A 300 -25.81 -5.35 3.60
CA ALA A 300 -25.89 -5.31 5.05
C ALA A 300 -27.35 -5.36 5.52
N ALA A 301 -27.60 -6.19 6.52
CA ALA A 301 -28.86 -6.39 7.18
C ALA A 301 -28.92 -5.60 8.49
N PHE A 302 -30.07 -4.96 8.73
CA PHE A 302 -30.36 -4.19 9.94
C PHE A 302 -31.67 -4.64 10.57
N ASP A 303 -31.73 -4.57 11.90
CA ASP A 303 -32.99 -4.73 12.64
C ASP A 303 -33.88 -3.48 12.51
N THR A 304 -35.10 -3.52 13.09
CA THR A 304 -36.05 -2.40 13.07
C THR A 304 -35.52 -1.14 13.77
N ASP A 305 -34.54 -1.29 14.66
CA ASP A 305 -33.88 -0.20 15.37
C ASP A 305 -32.59 0.23 14.63
N GLY A 306 -32.35 -0.24 13.41
CA GLY A 306 -31.16 0.13 12.64
C GLY A 306 -29.85 -0.41 13.20
N ARG A 307 -29.84 -1.48 14.00
CA ARG A 307 -28.61 -2.18 14.41
C ARG A 307 -28.20 -3.21 13.36
N LEU A 308 -26.91 -3.31 13.10
CA LEU A 308 -26.32 -4.28 12.18
C LEU A 308 -26.53 -5.73 12.67
N ILE A 309 -26.95 -6.61 11.76
CA ILE A 309 -27.17 -8.04 12.01
C ILE A 309 -26.12 -8.87 11.27
N ALA A 310 -26.04 -8.69 9.95
CA ALA A 310 -25.21 -9.49 9.06
C ALA A 310 -24.74 -8.66 7.86
N SER A 311 -23.63 -9.04 7.25
CA SER A 311 -23.18 -8.42 5.99
C SER A 311 -22.41 -9.39 5.10
N HIS A 312 -22.49 -9.18 3.79
CA HIS A 312 -21.68 -9.90 2.81
C HIS A 312 -21.12 -8.92 1.79
N ALA A 313 -19.84 -9.04 1.46
CA ALA A 313 -19.21 -8.24 0.41
C ALA A 313 -18.60 -9.08 -0.71
N ASP A 314 -18.82 -8.66 -1.95
CA ASP A 314 -18.15 -9.15 -3.15
C ASP A 314 -17.28 -8.04 -3.71
N TYR A 315 -15.98 -8.32 -3.83
CA TYR A 315 -14.96 -7.33 -4.17
C TYR A 315 -14.05 -7.84 -5.29
N ALA A 316 -13.77 -6.96 -6.25
CA ALA A 316 -12.84 -7.21 -7.33
C ALA A 316 -11.90 -6.01 -7.47
N LEU A 317 -10.63 -6.29 -7.77
CA LEU A 317 -9.62 -5.26 -8.04
C LEU A 317 -8.78 -5.63 -9.25
N ASN A 318 -8.38 -4.62 -10.02
CA ASN A 318 -7.54 -4.80 -11.18
C ASN A 318 -6.06 -4.72 -10.77
N ASN A 319 -5.38 -5.87 -10.78
CA ASN A 319 -3.95 -5.98 -10.44
C ASN A 319 -3.03 -5.53 -11.58
N GLY A 320 -3.55 -5.30 -12.79
CA GLY A 320 -2.74 -5.05 -13.98
C GLY A 320 -1.86 -6.23 -14.35
N ALA A 321 -0.87 -6.02 -15.22
CA ALA A 321 -0.02 -7.10 -15.72
C ALA A 321 1.08 -7.51 -14.72
N TYR A 322 1.68 -6.54 -14.03
CA TYR A 322 2.81 -6.80 -13.13
C TYR A 322 2.67 -5.98 -11.84
N PRO A 323 1.80 -6.40 -10.90
CA PRO A 323 1.59 -5.70 -9.64
C PRO A 323 2.81 -5.79 -8.71
N MET A 324 2.86 -4.89 -7.72
CA MET A 324 3.77 -4.94 -6.56
C MET A 324 3.79 -6.31 -5.85
N GLY A 325 2.66 -7.01 -5.92
CA GLY A 325 2.43 -8.38 -5.51
C GLY A 325 1.01 -8.77 -5.94
N ALA A 326 0.78 -10.03 -6.32
CA ALA A 326 -0.58 -10.49 -6.61
C ALA A 326 -1.43 -10.37 -5.34
N ASP A 327 -2.49 -9.59 -5.40
CA ASP A 327 -3.25 -9.22 -4.21
C ASP A 327 -4.75 -9.45 -4.38
N ALA A 328 -5.40 -9.96 -3.34
CA ALA A 328 -6.85 -9.95 -3.14
C ALA A 328 -7.25 -8.91 -2.06
N ASN A 329 -6.29 -8.10 -1.61
CA ASN A 329 -6.35 -7.04 -0.63
C ASN A 329 -7.04 -7.47 0.66
N ILE A 330 -6.37 -8.36 1.40
CA ILE A 330 -6.85 -8.89 2.69
C ILE A 330 -7.20 -7.79 3.71
N ALA A 331 -6.57 -6.61 3.61
CA ALA A 331 -6.87 -5.49 4.50
C ALA A 331 -8.31 -4.96 4.33
N VAL A 332 -8.87 -4.95 3.10
CA VAL A 332 -10.28 -4.56 2.87
C VAL A 332 -11.21 -5.43 3.71
N HIS A 333 -10.98 -6.74 3.71
CA HIS A 333 -11.73 -7.70 4.52
C HIS A 333 -11.59 -7.39 6.01
N MET A 334 -10.36 -7.34 6.52
CA MET A 334 -10.04 -7.18 7.94
C MET A 334 -10.66 -5.92 8.55
N PHE A 335 -10.68 -4.80 7.81
CA PHE A 335 -11.03 -3.49 8.38
C PHE A 335 -12.43 -3.00 8.07
N LEU A 336 -13.15 -3.64 7.13
CA LEU A 336 -14.48 -3.20 6.67
C LEU A 336 -15.45 -2.85 7.79
N TRP A 337 -15.48 -3.65 8.85
CA TRP A 337 -16.37 -3.40 9.99
C TRP A 337 -15.62 -3.18 11.30
N ALA A 338 -14.31 -2.94 11.27
CA ALA A 338 -13.54 -2.89 12.51
C ALA A 338 -13.93 -1.70 13.43
N ALA A 339 -14.47 -0.61 12.86
CA ALA A 339 -15.02 0.52 13.62
C ALA A 339 -16.45 0.29 14.15
N TYR A 340 -17.17 -0.75 13.69
CA TYR A 340 -18.60 -0.97 13.94
C TYR A 340 -18.87 -2.35 14.53
N ASN A 341 -19.97 -2.48 15.27
CA ASN A 341 -20.41 -3.71 15.90
C ASN A 341 -21.26 -4.53 14.91
N ILE A 342 -20.61 -5.43 14.18
CA ILE A 342 -21.26 -6.40 13.27
C ILE A 342 -21.25 -7.80 13.89
N PRO A 343 -22.42 -8.47 14.05
CA PRO A 343 -22.46 -9.83 14.59
C PRO A 343 -21.96 -10.92 13.62
N ALA A 344 -22.36 -10.85 12.35
CA ALA A 344 -22.04 -11.87 11.35
C ALA A 344 -21.58 -11.25 10.03
N TYR A 345 -20.59 -11.86 9.38
CA TYR A 345 -20.00 -11.30 8.17
C TYR A 345 -19.35 -12.36 7.30
N SER A 346 -19.45 -12.21 5.99
CA SER A 346 -18.63 -12.94 5.01
C SER A 346 -18.16 -12.03 3.87
N PHE A 347 -17.19 -12.52 3.11
CA PHE A 347 -16.49 -11.74 2.10
C PHE A 347 -15.91 -12.63 1.03
N VAL A 348 -15.88 -12.12 -0.20
CA VAL A 348 -15.07 -12.66 -1.29
C VAL A 348 -14.31 -11.53 -1.97
N SER A 349 -13.07 -11.81 -2.33
CA SER A 349 -12.23 -10.90 -3.10
C SER A 349 -11.43 -11.59 -4.18
N ARG A 350 -11.38 -10.94 -5.35
CA ARG A 350 -10.66 -11.41 -6.53
C ARG A 350 -9.78 -10.31 -7.11
N GLY A 351 -8.47 -10.53 -7.10
CA GLY A 351 -7.52 -9.73 -7.87
C GLY A 351 -7.39 -10.27 -9.29
N TRP A 352 -7.54 -9.41 -10.30
CA TRP A 352 -7.55 -9.81 -11.70
C TRP A 352 -6.35 -9.25 -12.46
N TYR A 353 -5.68 -10.09 -13.24
CA TYR A 353 -4.71 -9.65 -14.24
C TYR A 353 -5.43 -8.95 -15.39
N SER A 354 -4.86 -7.85 -15.87
CA SER A 354 -5.29 -7.13 -17.07
C SER A 354 -4.08 -6.58 -17.84
N ASN A 355 -4.27 -6.16 -19.08
CA ASN A 355 -3.28 -5.48 -19.91
C ASN A 355 -3.13 -3.98 -19.58
N THR A 356 -3.06 -3.66 -18.29
CA THR A 356 -2.79 -2.32 -17.75
C THR A 356 -1.51 -2.37 -16.88
N PRO A 357 -0.88 -1.22 -16.56
CA PRO A 357 0.22 -1.18 -15.59
C PRO A 357 -0.19 -1.83 -14.27
N GLY A 358 0.78 -2.41 -13.57
CA GLY A 358 0.46 -3.14 -12.34
C GLY A 358 -0.13 -2.26 -11.23
N LEU A 359 -0.80 -2.91 -10.29
CA LEU A 359 -1.24 -2.28 -9.05
C LEU A 359 -0.03 -1.96 -8.15
N ALA A 360 -0.04 -0.77 -7.56
CA ALA A 360 0.85 -0.31 -6.50
C ALA A 360 0.05 0.30 -5.35
N ALA A 361 0.71 0.43 -4.19
CA ALA A 361 0.13 1.08 -3.05
C ALA A 361 -0.09 2.58 -3.32
N TYR A 362 -1.24 3.10 -2.88
CA TYR A 362 -1.51 4.52 -2.72
C TYR A 362 -2.20 4.71 -1.38
N ARG A 363 -1.72 5.64 -0.55
CA ARG A 363 -2.21 5.96 0.82
C ARG A 363 -3.56 5.32 1.17
N GLY A 364 -3.53 4.36 2.08
CA GLY A 364 -4.67 3.50 2.40
C GLY A 364 -5.08 2.59 1.23
N PRO A 365 -4.27 1.57 0.85
CA PRO A 365 -4.62 0.61 -0.19
C PRO A 365 -5.98 -0.08 0.00
N TRP A 366 -6.48 -0.16 1.24
CA TRP A 366 -7.77 -0.74 1.58
C TRP A 366 -8.95 0.25 1.55
N ALA A 367 -8.73 1.55 1.29
CA ALA A 367 -9.69 2.63 1.50
C ALA A 367 -11.12 2.42 0.96
N ILE A 368 -11.30 1.57 -0.05
CA ILE A 368 -12.63 1.19 -0.56
C ILE A 368 -13.55 0.63 0.53
N GLU A 369 -13.00 0.00 1.57
CA GLU A 369 -13.80 -0.51 2.70
C GLU A 369 -14.56 0.60 3.43
N THR A 370 -13.91 1.74 3.67
CA THR A 370 -14.53 2.89 4.33
C THR A 370 -15.50 3.59 3.36
N LEU A 371 -15.17 3.68 2.06
CA LEU A 371 -16.06 4.24 1.05
C LEU A 371 -17.37 3.46 0.94
N VAL A 372 -17.33 2.12 0.84
CA VAL A 372 -18.53 1.29 0.73
C VAL A 372 -19.35 1.25 1.99
N ARG A 373 -18.70 1.16 3.16
CA ARG A 373 -19.40 1.12 4.43
C ARG A 373 -20.15 2.43 4.65
N GLU A 374 -19.48 3.56 4.58
CA GLU A 374 -20.07 4.84 4.99
C GLU A 374 -21.13 5.35 4.01
N THR A 375 -21.01 5.05 2.73
CA THR A 375 -22.06 5.36 1.74
C THR A 375 -23.26 4.41 1.88
N LEU A 376 -23.03 3.13 2.21
CA LEU A 376 -24.11 2.19 2.54
C LEU A 376 -24.85 2.63 3.80
N LEU A 377 -24.15 3.08 4.85
CA LEU A 377 -24.80 3.51 6.10
C LEU A 377 -25.72 4.72 5.87
N ASP A 378 -25.32 5.69 5.05
CA ASP A 378 -26.17 6.82 4.68
C ASP A 378 -27.38 6.39 3.84
N ARG A 379 -27.21 5.43 2.93
CA ARG A 379 -28.31 4.81 2.18
C ARG A 379 -29.27 4.06 3.10
N ALA A 380 -28.74 3.30 4.06
CA ALA A 380 -29.51 2.57 5.05
C ALA A 380 -30.32 3.51 5.94
N ALA A 381 -29.71 4.61 6.40
CA ALA A 381 -30.38 5.63 7.20
C ALA A 381 -31.63 6.18 6.48
N ARG A 382 -31.49 6.51 5.19
CA ARG A 382 -32.61 6.97 4.35
C ARG A 382 -33.69 5.90 4.16
N GLN A 383 -33.29 4.64 3.90
CA GLN A 383 -34.24 3.53 3.69
C GLN A 383 -35.02 3.18 4.96
N ILE A 384 -34.37 3.23 6.12
CA ILE A 384 -34.97 2.92 7.43
C ILE A 384 -35.78 4.11 7.96
N GLY A 385 -35.44 5.34 7.57
CA GLY A 385 -36.06 6.57 8.07
C GLY A 385 -35.48 7.03 9.42
N ILE A 386 -34.19 6.78 9.64
CA ILE A 386 -33.43 7.16 10.84
C ILE A 386 -32.39 8.22 10.49
N ASP A 387 -32.07 9.10 11.45
CA ASP A 387 -30.98 10.07 11.26
C ASP A 387 -29.63 9.33 11.06
N PRO A 388 -28.79 9.74 10.08
CA PRO A 388 -27.53 9.08 9.78
C PRO A 388 -26.48 9.18 10.90
N VAL A 389 -26.58 10.18 11.79
CA VAL A 389 -25.78 10.26 13.03
C VAL A 389 -26.23 9.19 14.00
N GLU A 390 -27.55 9.07 14.19
CA GLU A 390 -28.12 8.11 15.13
C GLU A 390 -27.86 6.66 14.69
N LEU A 391 -27.94 6.36 13.39
CA LEU A 391 -27.56 5.04 12.86
C LEU A 391 -26.10 4.69 13.22
N ARG A 392 -25.17 5.65 13.08
CA ARG A 392 -23.77 5.43 13.48
C ARG A 392 -23.63 5.26 14.99
N ARG A 393 -24.27 6.09 15.81
CA ARG A 393 -24.26 5.96 17.28
C ARG A 393 -24.70 4.57 17.75
N ARG A 394 -25.70 3.97 17.11
CA ARG A 394 -26.19 2.63 17.45
C ARG A 394 -25.19 1.52 17.17
N ASN A 395 -24.30 1.73 16.20
CA ASN A 395 -23.47 0.68 15.63
C ASN A 395 -21.96 0.87 15.84
N LEU A 396 -21.46 2.07 16.09
CA LEU A 396 -20.04 2.32 16.32
C LEU A 396 -19.55 1.61 17.59
N CYS A 397 -18.30 1.16 17.55
CA CYS A 397 -17.62 0.62 18.72
C CYS A 397 -17.36 1.74 19.74
N THR A 398 -17.82 1.53 20.97
CA THR A 398 -17.63 2.43 22.11
C THR A 398 -16.54 1.93 23.03
N ALA A 399 -16.11 2.75 24.00
CA ALA A 399 -15.18 2.31 25.05
C ALA A 399 -15.76 1.16 25.90
N ALA A 400 -17.09 1.09 26.07
CA ALA A 400 -17.74 0.02 26.83
C ALA A 400 -17.76 -1.33 26.08
N ASP A 401 -17.57 -1.31 24.75
CA ASP A 401 -17.49 -2.51 23.91
C ASP A 401 -16.08 -3.14 23.86
N GLN A 402 -15.11 -2.55 24.58
CA GLN A 402 -13.70 -2.92 24.53
C GLN A 402 -13.23 -3.55 25.86
N PRO A 403 -12.32 -4.55 25.83
CA PRO A 403 -11.75 -5.18 24.64
C PRO A 403 -12.74 -6.14 23.97
N SER A 404 -12.73 -6.20 22.64
CA SER A 404 -13.49 -7.20 21.86
C SER A 404 -12.70 -7.66 20.64
N VAL A 405 -13.22 -8.64 19.91
CA VAL A 405 -12.61 -9.13 18.67
C VAL A 405 -13.68 -9.15 17.59
N THR A 406 -13.36 -8.63 16.41
CA THR A 406 -14.29 -8.67 15.26
C THR A 406 -14.51 -10.12 14.79
N PRO A 407 -15.56 -10.40 14.00
CA PRO A 407 -15.75 -11.74 13.39
C PRO A 407 -14.56 -12.26 12.58
N LEU A 408 -13.61 -11.38 12.23
CA LEU A 408 -12.42 -11.67 11.43
C LEU A 408 -11.14 -11.82 12.25
N GLY A 409 -11.27 -11.84 13.57
CA GLY A 409 -10.13 -12.00 14.47
C GLY A 409 -9.34 -10.72 14.72
N ILE A 410 -9.83 -9.55 14.29
CA ILE A 410 -9.17 -8.27 14.60
C ILE A 410 -9.47 -7.86 16.04
N PRO A 411 -8.45 -7.73 16.92
CA PRO A 411 -8.63 -7.21 18.26
C PRO A 411 -9.04 -5.73 18.19
N ARG A 412 -10.09 -5.37 18.92
CA ARG A 412 -10.54 -4.01 19.15
C ARG A 412 -10.29 -3.67 20.60
N GLU A 413 -9.20 -2.96 20.80
CA GLU A 413 -8.78 -2.37 22.06
C GLU A 413 -8.08 -1.07 21.71
N ASP A 414 -8.14 -0.08 22.60
CA ASP A 414 -7.45 1.19 22.39
C ASP A 414 -7.96 1.90 21.12
N ILE A 415 -9.27 1.97 20.87
CA ILE A 415 -9.89 2.72 19.74
C ILE A 415 -11.02 3.65 20.20
N THR A 416 -11.25 4.73 19.44
CA THR A 416 -12.16 5.82 19.84
C THR A 416 -13.07 6.35 18.72
N PRO A 417 -13.58 5.52 17.77
CA PRO A 417 -14.36 6.04 16.63
C PRO A 417 -15.68 6.72 17.05
N ALA A 418 -16.38 6.20 18.07
CA ALA A 418 -17.57 6.85 18.62
C ALA A 418 -17.26 8.20 19.28
N GLN A 419 -16.14 8.32 20.00
CA GLN A 419 -15.73 9.59 20.62
C GLN A 419 -15.31 10.63 19.57
N CYS A 420 -14.64 10.19 18.50
CA CYS A 420 -14.33 11.08 17.37
C CYS A 420 -15.61 11.64 16.76
N LEU A 421 -16.65 10.81 16.57
CA LEU A 421 -17.96 11.26 16.09
C LEU A 421 -18.60 12.28 17.03
N GLU A 422 -18.64 12.03 18.35
CA GLU A 422 -19.24 12.99 19.28
C GLU A 422 -18.50 14.34 19.29
N LYS A 423 -17.17 14.33 19.32
CA LYS A 423 -16.35 15.55 19.24
C LYS A 423 -16.57 16.34 17.95
N LEU A 424 -16.75 15.64 16.83
CA LEU A 424 -17.09 16.27 15.55
C LEU A 424 -18.44 17.00 15.64
N LEU A 425 -19.44 16.36 16.25
CA LEU A 425 -20.81 16.89 16.34
C LEU A 425 -20.94 18.10 17.28
N GLU A 426 -20.03 18.25 18.24
CA GLU A 426 -19.92 19.45 19.08
C GLU A 426 -19.60 20.72 18.26
N VAL A 427 -18.97 20.58 17.09
CA VAL A 427 -18.46 21.70 16.27
C VAL A 427 -19.28 21.93 14.99
N VAL A 428 -19.91 20.89 14.42
CA VAL A 428 -20.61 20.97 13.13
C VAL A 428 -22.04 21.52 13.24
N ASP A 429 -22.67 21.47 14.42
CA ASP A 429 -24.09 21.86 14.67
C ASP A 429 -25.04 21.38 13.56
N VAL A 430 -25.24 20.06 13.52
CA VAL A 430 -26.09 19.40 12.51
C VAL A 430 -27.52 19.97 12.46
N PRO A 431 -28.22 20.22 13.58
CA PRO A 431 -29.54 20.85 13.54
C PRO A 431 -29.55 22.22 12.85
N ALA A 432 -28.57 23.09 13.14
CA ALA A 432 -28.47 24.38 12.48
C ALA A 432 -28.24 24.23 10.97
N PHE A 433 -27.34 23.32 10.57
CA PHE A 433 -27.11 23.02 9.15
C PHE A 433 -28.38 22.52 8.45
N ARG A 434 -29.16 21.62 9.08
CA ARG A 434 -30.41 21.11 8.47
C ARG A 434 -31.44 22.23 8.27
N ALA A 435 -31.51 23.20 9.18
CA ALA A 435 -32.35 24.38 8.99
C ALA A 435 -31.87 25.27 7.83
N GLU A 436 -30.55 25.46 7.70
CA GLU A 436 -29.95 26.18 6.57
C GLU A 436 -30.22 25.48 5.23
N GLN A 437 -30.00 24.16 5.18
CA GLN A 437 -30.23 23.33 4.00
C GLN A 437 -31.68 23.45 3.52
N ALA A 438 -32.66 23.37 4.42
CA ALA A 438 -34.08 23.54 4.07
C ALA A 438 -34.36 24.93 3.49
N ALA A 439 -33.80 25.99 4.09
CA ALA A 439 -33.94 27.36 3.59
C ALA A 439 -33.23 27.59 2.25
N ALA A 440 -32.10 26.93 2.01
CA ALA A 440 -31.37 26.95 0.75
C ALA A 440 -32.17 26.26 -0.37
N ARG A 441 -32.74 25.08 -0.09
CA ARG A 441 -33.59 24.33 -1.03
C ARG A 441 -34.80 25.12 -1.48
N ALA A 442 -35.45 25.87 -0.57
CA ALA A 442 -36.56 26.76 -0.91
C ALA A 442 -36.18 27.90 -1.89
N ARG A 443 -34.88 28.15 -2.10
CA ARG A 443 -34.33 29.13 -3.03
C ARG A 443 -33.62 28.48 -4.23
N GLY A 444 -33.80 27.18 -4.46
CA GLY A 444 -33.14 26.46 -5.56
C GLY A 444 -31.63 26.24 -5.35
N ARG A 445 -31.15 26.26 -4.11
CA ARG A 445 -29.74 25.96 -3.77
C ARG A 445 -29.64 24.61 -3.06
N TYR A 446 -28.68 23.79 -3.45
CA TYR A 446 -28.58 22.40 -3.01
C TYR A 446 -27.34 22.21 -2.13
N LEU A 447 -27.54 22.41 -0.83
CA LEU A 447 -26.52 22.15 0.18
C LEU A 447 -26.62 20.71 0.68
N GLY A 448 -25.48 20.10 0.99
CA GLY A 448 -25.42 18.74 1.54
C GLY A 448 -24.37 18.60 2.64
N LEU A 449 -24.65 17.73 3.61
CA LEU A 449 -23.75 17.34 4.69
C LEU A 449 -23.43 15.86 4.57
N GLY A 450 -22.15 15.56 4.47
CA GLY A 450 -21.62 14.20 4.52
C GLY A 450 -20.90 13.95 5.81
N LEU A 451 -21.10 12.76 6.37
CA LEU A 451 -20.44 12.28 7.58
C LEU A 451 -19.79 10.94 7.28
N ALA A 452 -18.61 10.70 7.88
CA ALA A 452 -17.97 9.40 7.87
C ALA A 452 -17.23 9.17 9.19
N ALA A 453 -17.09 7.91 9.59
CA ALA A 453 -16.20 7.48 10.67
C ALA A 453 -15.44 6.21 10.26
N TYR A 454 -14.23 6.05 10.79
CA TYR A 454 -13.38 4.90 10.48
C TYR A 454 -12.36 4.60 11.59
N ILE A 455 -11.65 3.48 11.41
CA ILE A 455 -10.36 3.26 12.05
C ILE A 455 -9.29 2.91 11.01
N GLU A 456 -8.06 3.34 11.23
CA GLU A 456 -6.88 3.07 10.40
C GLU A 456 -5.91 2.15 11.15
N PRO A 457 -5.53 0.98 10.59
CA PRO A 457 -4.39 0.22 11.10
C PRO A 457 -3.08 0.99 10.84
N THR A 458 -2.31 1.21 11.89
CA THR A 458 -1.04 1.94 11.83
C THR A 458 0.03 1.19 12.61
N GLY A 459 1.31 1.50 12.35
CA GLY A 459 2.40 1.04 13.22
C GLY A 459 2.60 -0.48 13.24
N ALA A 460 2.10 -1.22 12.24
CA ALA A 460 2.21 -2.66 12.20
C ALA A 460 3.67 -3.13 12.08
N ALA A 461 4.04 -4.11 12.90
CA ALA A 461 5.33 -4.79 12.86
C ALA A 461 5.19 -6.27 13.23
N GLY A 462 6.10 -7.11 12.72
CA GLY A 462 6.24 -8.53 13.11
C GLY A 462 5.20 -9.49 12.52
N SER A 463 4.07 -9.00 12.00
CA SER A 463 3.05 -9.81 11.32
C SER A 463 3.37 -10.09 9.85
N ILE A 464 4.16 -9.22 9.20
CA ILE A 464 4.64 -9.37 7.83
C ILE A 464 6.16 -9.40 7.87
N ALA A 465 6.79 -10.41 7.29
CA ALA A 465 8.22 -10.68 7.42
C ALA A 465 9.14 -9.48 7.09
N VAL A 466 8.72 -8.64 6.14
CA VAL A 466 9.47 -7.42 5.77
C VAL A 466 9.22 -6.25 6.72
N MET A 467 8.06 -6.20 7.39
CA MET A 467 7.64 -5.11 8.26
C MET A 467 8.17 -5.32 9.68
N THR A 468 9.47 -5.11 9.88
CA THR A 468 10.13 -5.21 11.20
C THR A 468 9.92 -3.94 12.03
N GLY A 469 10.38 -3.95 13.29
CA GLY A 469 10.57 -2.73 14.08
C GLY A 469 11.62 -1.76 13.48
N GLU A 470 11.72 -0.54 14.01
CA GLU A 470 12.72 0.48 13.64
C GLU A 470 13.83 0.60 14.68
N LEU A 471 15.01 1.03 14.24
CA LEU A 471 16.21 1.23 15.05
C LEU A 471 16.56 2.73 15.14
N ALA A 472 16.87 3.16 16.36
CA ALA A 472 17.52 4.43 16.65
C ALA A 472 18.89 4.17 17.29
N GLN A 473 19.95 4.78 16.75
CA GLN A 473 21.30 4.78 17.31
C GLN A 473 21.67 6.22 17.68
N LEU A 474 21.88 6.47 18.96
CA LEU A 474 22.15 7.81 19.49
C LEU A 474 23.54 7.88 20.08
N ARG A 475 24.18 9.03 19.89
CA ARG A 475 25.46 9.38 20.51
C ARG A 475 25.43 10.84 20.96
N ILE A 476 25.91 11.11 22.17
CA ILE A 476 26.36 12.45 22.54
C ILE A 476 27.85 12.54 22.18
N ASP A 477 28.21 13.41 21.25
CA ASP A 477 29.61 13.60 20.86
C ASP A 477 30.41 14.39 21.92
N PRO A 478 31.74 14.45 21.84
CA PRO A 478 32.55 15.20 22.81
C PRO A 478 32.22 16.69 22.91
N THR A 479 31.50 17.27 21.95
CA THR A 479 31.06 18.68 22.01
C THR A 479 29.77 18.85 22.83
N GLY A 480 29.13 17.75 23.24
CA GLY A 480 27.84 17.73 23.94
C GLY A 480 26.63 17.70 23.00
N ARG A 481 26.83 17.64 21.69
CA ARG A 481 25.76 17.57 20.69
C ARG A 481 25.32 16.13 20.46
N VAL A 482 24.07 15.98 20.01
CA VAL A 482 23.47 14.66 19.80
C VAL A 482 23.47 14.33 18.31
N VAL A 483 24.04 13.17 17.98
CA VAL A 483 23.96 12.58 16.64
C VAL A 483 23.07 11.35 16.73
N ALA A 484 22.02 11.34 15.93
CA ALA A 484 21.08 10.23 15.82
C ALA A 484 21.14 9.64 14.41
N VAL A 485 21.35 8.33 14.31
CA VAL A 485 21.21 7.58 13.06
C VAL A 485 19.95 6.75 13.17
N MET A 486 19.05 6.93 12.21
CA MET A 486 17.71 6.34 12.22
C MET A 486 17.53 5.41 11.03
N SER A 487 16.85 4.27 11.21
CA SER A 487 16.45 3.40 10.09
C SER A 487 15.16 3.86 9.38
N VAL A 488 14.39 4.76 10.01
CA VAL A 488 13.29 5.47 9.36
C VAL A 488 13.79 6.36 8.23
N HIS A 489 12.94 6.66 7.23
CA HIS A 489 13.30 7.55 6.13
C HIS A 489 12.13 8.46 5.74
N SER A 490 12.44 9.74 5.45
CA SER A 490 11.43 10.74 5.11
C SER A 490 11.21 10.93 3.61
N GLN A 491 9.94 11.09 3.22
CA GLN A 491 9.51 11.51 1.88
C GLN A 491 8.80 12.87 1.89
N GLY A 492 9.03 13.69 2.92
CA GLY A 492 8.37 14.99 3.11
C GLY A 492 7.43 15.09 4.31
N HIS A 493 7.21 14.00 5.05
CA HIS A 493 6.33 13.95 6.23
C HIS A 493 6.98 14.42 7.54
N GLY A 494 8.12 15.15 7.48
CA GLY A 494 8.71 15.83 8.65
C GLY A 494 9.41 14.92 9.66
N THR A 495 9.93 13.78 9.23
CA THR A 495 10.52 12.75 10.11
C THR A 495 11.75 13.27 10.86
N GLN A 496 12.63 14.07 10.25
CA GLN A 496 13.83 14.55 10.95
C GLN A 496 13.45 15.48 12.09
N THR A 497 12.42 16.31 11.90
CA THR A 497 11.89 17.19 12.94
C THR A 497 11.24 16.42 14.08
N THR A 498 10.31 15.51 13.78
CA THR A 498 9.56 14.77 14.80
C THR A 498 10.46 13.83 15.61
N MET A 499 11.41 13.15 14.97
CA MET A 499 12.39 12.32 15.69
C MET A 499 13.32 13.16 16.56
N ALA A 500 13.73 14.35 16.10
CA ALA A 500 14.54 15.26 16.89
C ALA A 500 13.79 15.78 18.14
N GLN A 501 12.49 16.04 18.04
CA GLN A 501 11.66 16.41 19.20
C GLN A 501 11.66 15.29 20.26
N CYS A 502 11.39 14.04 19.84
CA CYS A 502 11.40 12.90 20.75
C CYS A 502 12.75 12.74 21.46
N ILE A 503 13.87 12.85 20.73
CA ILE A 503 15.22 12.71 21.28
C ILE A 503 15.59 13.87 22.20
N ALA A 504 15.33 15.11 21.77
CA ALA A 504 15.65 16.32 22.52
C ALA A 504 14.97 16.33 23.89
N GLU A 505 13.70 15.89 23.93
CA GLU A 505 12.95 15.80 25.19
C GLU A 505 13.56 14.77 26.16
N GLN A 506 13.96 13.59 25.68
CA GLN A 506 14.56 12.57 26.56
C GLN A 506 15.93 12.98 27.10
N LEU A 507 16.73 13.70 26.31
CA LEU A 507 18.08 14.12 26.69
C LEU A 507 18.13 15.51 27.34
N GLY A 508 17.02 16.23 27.37
CA GLY A 508 16.93 17.58 27.93
C GLY A 508 17.85 18.58 27.22
N VAL A 509 18.04 18.44 25.90
CA VAL A 509 18.88 19.33 25.07
C VAL A 509 18.03 20.22 24.16
N PRO A 510 18.56 21.35 23.69
CA PRO A 510 17.90 22.10 22.63
C PRO A 510 17.75 21.25 21.36
N ILE A 511 16.63 21.40 20.64
CA ILE A 511 16.34 20.61 19.44
C ILE A 511 17.35 20.86 18.31
N GLU A 512 17.93 22.07 18.25
CA GLU A 512 18.99 22.46 17.32
C GLU A 512 20.28 21.65 17.50
N ASP A 513 20.55 21.15 18.71
CA ASP A 513 21.72 20.33 19.02
C ASP A 513 21.54 18.85 18.66
N VAL A 514 20.35 18.44 18.21
CA VAL A 514 20.06 17.08 17.73
C VAL A 514 20.15 16.99 16.21
N THR A 515 21.14 16.28 15.69
CA THR A 515 21.27 16.01 14.24
C THR A 515 20.76 14.62 13.91
N ILE A 516 19.82 14.53 12.97
CA ILE A 516 19.28 13.25 12.46
C ILE A 516 19.98 12.90 11.14
N PHE A 517 20.44 11.64 11.04
CA PHE A 517 20.90 11.02 9.81
C PHE A 517 20.01 9.83 9.47
N ASP A 518 19.31 9.94 8.36
CA ASP A 518 18.57 8.87 7.70
C ASP A 518 19.03 8.73 6.24
N GLY A 519 18.42 7.80 5.49
CA GLY A 519 18.55 7.83 4.04
C GLY A 519 19.79 7.11 3.46
N ASP A 520 20.60 6.42 4.26
CA ASP A 520 21.80 5.71 3.80
C ASP A 520 21.80 4.27 4.34
N SER A 521 21.67 3.28 3.46
CA SER A 521 21.53 1.87 3.85
C SER A 521 22.77 1.30 4.54
N SER A 522 23.92 1.95 4.41
CA SER A 522 25.15 1.56 5.13
C SER A 522 25.15 1.99 6.60
N ARG A 523 24.11 2.70 7.05
CA ARG A 523 23.98 3.28 8.40
C ARG A 523 22.63 2.89 9.02
N GLY A 524 22.56 2.88 10.36
CA GLY A 524 21.29 2.82 11.10
C GLY A 524 20.62 1.44 11.19
N GLY A 525 21.23 0.39 10.64
CA GLY A 525 20.69 -0.98 10.61
C GLY A 525 19.39 -1.11 9.79
N PHE A 526 18.92 -2.34 9.57
CA PHE A 526 17.76 -2.60 8.70
C PHE A 526 16.47 -1.96 9.25
N GLY A 527 15.69 -1.35 8.35
CA GLY A 527 14.32 -0.90 8.57
C GLY A 527 13.53 -1.00 7.26
N PRO A 528 12.20 -1.25 7.31
CA PRO A 528 11.39 -1.38 6.09
C PRO A 528 11.10 -0.04 5.41
N GLY A 529 11.36 1.09 6.08
CA GLY A 529 11.03 2.42 5.58
C GLY A 529 9.59 2.85 5.87
N ALA A 530 9.12 3.83 5.12
CA ALA A 530 7.84 4.48 5.32
C ALA A 530 6.69 3.82 4.52
N GLY A 531 5.66 3.39 5.25
CA GLY A 531 4.39 2.81 4.74
C GLY A 531 3.54 2.31 5.91
N GLY A 532 2.21 2.22 5.79
CA GLY A 532 1.33 1.78 6.89
C GLY A 532 1.32 2.74 8.09
N SER A 533 1.44 4.04 7.83
CA SER A 533 1.51 5.13 8.83
C SER A 533 2.43 4.87 10.05
N ARG A 534 3.50 4.09 9.88
CA ARG A 534 4.28 3.53 11.00
C ARG A 534 5.41 4.41 11.56
N GLN A 535 5.75 5.50 10.86
CA GLN A 535 6.93 6.32 11.13
C GLN A 535 6.89 7.01 12.51
N GLY A 536 5.76 7.64 12.86
CA GLY A 536 5.58 8.28 14.16
C GLY A 536 5.57 7.26 15.31
N VAL A 537 4.86 6.15 15.13
CA VAL A 537 4.70 5.11 16.16
C VAL A 537 6.03 4.40 16.42
N ILE A 538 6.59 3.74 15.41
CA ILE A 538 7.74 2.85 15.60
C ILE A 538 9.04 3.64 15.68
N GLY A 539 9.21 4.63 14.79
CA GLY A 539 10.36 5.52 14.81
C GLY A 539 10.40 6.37 16.09
N GLY A 540 9.27 6.95 16.48
CA GLY A 540 9.13 7.73 17.70
C GLY A 540 9.40 6.88 18.95
N GLY A 541 8.86 5.66 19.01
CA GLY A 541 9.14 4.71 20.08
C GLY A 541 10.63 4.35 20.17
N ALA A 542 11.29 4.06 19.04
CA ALA A 542 12.73 3.79 19.01
C ALA A 542 13.55 4.99 19.50
N ALA A 543 13.20 6.21 19.05
CA ALA A 543 13.83 7.45 19.47
C ALA A 543 13.71 7.69 20.99
N ILE A 544 12.52 7.51 21.55
CA ILE A 544 12.27 7.65 23.00
C ILE A 544 13.09 6.63 23.79
N ARG A 545 13.06 5.35 23.40
CA ARG A 545 13.75 4.29 24.15
C ARG A 545 15.26 4.42 24.09
N ALA A 546 15.82 4.70 22.92
CA ALA A 546 17.25 4.97 22.78
C ALA A 546 17.65 6.23 23.56
N GLY A 547 16.81 7.27 23.55
CA GLY A 547 17.01 8.51 24.31
C GLY A 547 17.07 8.28 25.82
N ARG A 548 16.14 7.47 26.36
CA ARG A 548 16.12 7.10 27.79
C ARG A 548 17.37 6.30 28.20
N LEU A 549 17.76 5.30 27.40
CA LEU A 549 18.98 4.52 27.65
C LEU A 549 20.22 5.41 27.72
N LEU A 550 20.33 6.37 26.79
CA LEU A 550 21.44 7.32 26.76
C LEU A 550 21.39 8.31 27.93
N ALA A 551 20.20 8.82 28.28
CA ALA A 551 20.01 9.68 29.44
C ALA A 551 20.41 8.97 30.74
N ASP A 552 20.06 7.70 30.91
CA ASP A 552 20.42 6.92 32.09
C ASP A 552 21.93 6.67 32.16
N LYS A 553 22.60 6.40 31.03
CA LYS A 553 24.08 6.34 30.95
C LYS A 553 24.71 7.66 31.41
N VAL A 554 24.18 8.79 30.96
CA VAL A 554 24.64 10.14 31.38
C VAL A 554 24.44 10.35 32.88
N LYS A 555 23.27 9.99 33.43
CA LYS A 555 22.98 10.14 34.87
C LYS A 555 23.96 9.34 35.72
N VAL A 556 24.32 8.12 35.31
CA VAL A 556 25.29 7.29 36.02
C VAL A 556 26.67 7.94 36.05
N VAL A 557 27.16 8.47 34.93
CA VAL A 557 28.44 9.20 34.88
C VAL A 557 28.38 10.46 35.75
N ALA A 558 27.33 11.27 35.59
CA ALA A 558 27.16 12.51 36.33
C ALA A 558 27.06 12.27 37.85
N ALA A 559 26.31 11.26 38.27
CA ALA A 559 26.15 10.86 39.67
C ALA A 559 27.50 10.51 40.30
N HIS A 560 28.34 9.73 39.60
CA HIS A 560 29.68 9.41 40.05
C HIS A 560 30.58 10.64 40.17
N LEU A 561 30.58 11.52 39.16
CA LEU A 561 31.41 12.73 39.14
C LEU A 561 30.98 13.78 40.17
N LEU A 562 29.72 13.77 40.60
CA LEU A 562 29.15 14.71 41.54
C LEU A 562 28.94 14.09 42.94
N ASN A 563 29.30 12.83 43.17
CA ASN A 563 29.00 12.12 44.42
C ASN A 563 27.51 12.16 44.81
N ALA A 564 26.63 11.96 43.83
CA ALA A 564 25.18 11.89 44.00
C ALA A 564 24.66 10.48 43.62
N SER A 565 23.35 10.22 43.83
CA SER A 565 22.71 9.02 43.27
C SER A 565 22.18 9.31 41.85
N PRO A 566 22.15 8.32 40.93
CA PRO A 566 21.59 8.51 39.59
C PRO A 566 20.14 9.02 39.59
N GLU A 567 19.33 8.60 40.57
CA GLU A 567 17.93 9.01 40.73
C GLU A 567 17.79 10.50 41.11
N ALA A 568 18.82 11.08 41.73
CA ALA A 568 18.88 12.50 42.04
C ALA A 568 19.36 13.36 40.86
N VAL A 569 19.82 12.76 39.76
CA VAL A 569 20.31 13.48 38.58
C VAL A 569 19.20 13.68 37.54
N SER A 570 19.03 14.91 37.08
CA SER A 570 18.13 15.27 35.98
C SER A 570 18.88 15.96 34.84
N LEU A 571 18.36 15.87 33.62
CA LEU A 571 18.90 16.55 32.44
C LEU A 571 17.95 17.67 32.03
N ALA A 572 18.47 18.89 31.89
CA ALA A 572 17.68 20.04 31.45
C ALA A 572 18.57 21.15 30.86
N GLY A 573 18.21 21.62 29.66
CA GLY A 573 18.91 22.70 28.98
C GLY A 573 20.37 22.37 28.62
N GLY A 574 20.66 21.12 28.25
CA GLY A 574 22.03 20.67 27.97
C GLY A 574 22.93 20.53 29.20
N MET A 575 22.32 20.47 30.40
CA MET A 575 23.01 20.39 31.68
C MET A 575 22.49 19.20 32.50
N VAL A 576 23.37 18.61 33.29
CA VAL A 576 22.99 17.70 34.39
C VAL A 576 22.85 18.50 35.68
N HIS A 577 21.80 18.22 36.46
CA HIS A 577 21.50 18.88 37.74
C HIS A 577 21.24 17.83 38.82
N VAL A 578 21.70 18.10 40.05
CA VAL A 578 21.43 17.25 41.22
C VAL A 578 20.29 17.84 42.06
N ALA A 579 19.28 17.03 42.36
CA ALA A 579 18.12 17.44 43.16
C ALA A 579 18.56 17.94 44.56
N GLY A 580 18.07 19.11 44.96
CA GLY A 580 18.39 19.71 46.25
C GLY A 580 19.78 20.38 46.34
N ALA A 581 20.60 20.34 45.28
CA ALA A 581 21.91 20.98 45.21
C ALA A 581 22.12 21.71 43.87
N PRO A 582 21.49 22.88 43.65
CA PRO A 582 21.51 23.61 42.37
C PRO A 582 22.91 24.00 41.87
N GLU A 583 23.88 24.13 42.78
CA GLU A 583 25.29 24.40 42.50
C GLU A 583 26.03 23.17 41.95
N MET A 584 25.53 21.96 42.20
CA MET A 584 26.06 20.70 41.69
C MET A 584 25.49 20.40 40.31
N ARG A 585 26.04 21.09 39.31
CA ARG A 585 25.66 20.96 37.90
C ARG A 585 26.87 20.89 37.00
N ARG A 586 26.73 20.21 35.86
CA ARG A 586 27.73 20.14 34.78
C ARG A 586 27.04 20.22 33.43
N THR A 587 27.74 20.72 32.43
CA THR A 587 27.27 20.67 31.04
C THR A 587 27.33 19.24 30.52
N LEU A 588 26.45 18.87 29.59
CA LEU A 588 26.57 17.59 28.87
C LEU A 588 27.89 17.46 28.13
N ARG A 589 28.44 18.59 27.66
CA ARG A 589 29.77 18.66 27.08
C ARG A 589 30.86 18.18 28.05
N GLU A 590 30.91 18.71 29.28
CA GLU A 590 31.89 18.28 30.28
C GLU A 590 31.73 16.79 30.62
N ILE A 591 30.49 16.29 30.70
CA ILE A 591 30.23 14.86 30.91
C ILE A 591 30.75 14.03 29.73
N ALA A 592 30.51 14.47 28.50
CA ALA A 592 30.99 13.79 27.29
C ALA A 592 32.52 13.81 27.18
N GLU A 593 33.17 14.96 27.39
CA GLU A 593 34.63 15.09 27.37
C GLU A 593 35.29 14.11 28.35
N ILE A 594 34.74 13.96 29.56
CA ILE A 594 35.22 12.98 30.55
C ILE A 594 34.94 11.55 30.08
N ALA A 595 33.74 11.27 29.58
CA ALA A 595 33.35 9.93 29.14
C ALA A 595 34.20 9.39 27.99
N TYR A 596 34.70 10.26 27.12
CA TYR A 596 35.60 9.89 26.02
C TYR A 596 37.08 10.00 26.39
N GLY A 597 37.48 11.05 27.10
CA GLY A 597 38.88 11.44 27.28
C GLY A 597 39.52 11.03 28.60
N GLU A 598 38.73 10.71 29.63
CA GLU A 598 39.23 10.45 30.98
C GLU A 598 38.64 9.16 31.60
N PRO A 599 38.92 7.95 31.04
CA PRO A 599 38.32 6.69 31.49
C PRO A 599 38.55 6.39 32.98
N GLY A 600 39.64 6.88 33.57
CA GLY A 600 39.95 6.71 34.99
C GLY A 600 39.01 7.49 35.94
N ARG A 601 38.18 8.39 35.42
CA ARG A 601 37.16 9.13 36.19
C ARG A 601 35.75 8.58 35.99
N LEU A 602 35.60 7.51 35.21
CA LEU A 602 34.32 6.83 35.04
C LEU A 602 34.05 5.89 36.23
N PRO A 603 32.78 5.54 36.48
CA PRO A 603 32.45 4.47 37.40
C PRO A 603 33.23 3.19 37.10
N PRO A 604 33.72 2.46 38.12
CA PRO A 604 34.45 1.22 37.91
C PRO A 604 33.67 0.22 37.05
N GLY A 605 34.30 -0.29 35.99
CA GLY A 605 33.71 -1.27 35.07
C GLY A 605 32.80 -0.67 33.98
N MET A 606 32.63 0.65 33.92
CA MET A 606 31.85 1.31 32.88
C MET A 606 32.67 1.49 31.59
N GLU A 607 32.05 1.18 30.45
CA GLU A 607 32.63 1.45 29.13
C GLU A 607 32.69 2.95 28.82
N THR A 608 33.71 3.38 28.09
CA THR A 608 33.88 4.76 27.62
C THR A 608 32.80 5.16 26.62
N GLY A 609 32.65 6.47 26.41
CA GLY A 609 31.74 7.04 25.42
C GLY A 609 30.27 7.12 25.87
N LEU A 610 29.47 7.86 25.11
CA LEU A 610 28.06 8.11 25.39
C LEU A 610 27.20 7.72 24.19
N GLU A 611 27.08 6.42 23.96
CA GLU A 611 26.25 5.83 22.92
C GLU A 611 25.16 4.93 23.49
N ALA A 612 24.02 4.88 22.80
CA ALA A 612 22.95 3.92 23.02
C ALA A 612 22.26 3.56 21.70
N GLN A 613 21.69 2.36 21.61
CA GLN A 613 20.84 1.98 20.50
C GLN A 613 19.65 1.16 20.96
N TYR A 614 18.53 1.28 20.26
CA TYR A 614 17.34 0.49 20.55
C TYR A 614 16.52 0.20 19.30
N ARG A 615 16.16 -1.08 19.10
CA ARG A 615 15.15 -1.47 18.12
C ARG A 615 13.82 -1.62 18.83
N TYR A 616 12.83 -0.85 18.41
CA TYR A 616 11.50 -0.89 19.01
C TYR A 616 10.60 -1.87 18.26
N ASP A 617 10.01 -2.79 19.01
CA ASP A 617 8.94 -3.68 18.58
C ASP A 617 7.64 -3.16 19.22
N PRO A 618 6.71 -2.58 18.44
CA PRO A 618 5.45 -2.03 18.95
C PRO A 618 4.47 -3.15 19.33
N PRO A 619 3.33 -2.82 19.97
CA PRO A 619 2.15 -3.69 19.93
C PRO A 619 1.84 -4.11 18.47
N PRO A 620 1.24 -5.29 18.23
CA PRO A 620 1.08 -5.85 16.87
C PRO A 620 0.46 -4.87 15.85
N MET A 621 -0.46 -4.01 16.31
CA MET A 621 -1.04 -2.93 15.52
C MET A 621 -1.53 -1.82 16.44
N THR A 622 -1.41 -0.56 16.02
CA THR A 622 -2.11 0.59 16.61
C THR A 622 -3.24 1.02 15.69
N PHE A 623 -4.31 1.62 16.22
CA PHE A 623 -5.48 1.99 15.41
C PHE A 623 -5.85 3.46 15.56
N THR A 624 -5.62 4.27 14.53
CA THR A 624 -6.09 5.66 14.54
C THR A 624 -7.60 5.67 14.32
N SER A 625 -8.31 6.54 15.02
CA SER A 625 -9.76 6.70 14.84
C SER A 625 -10.03 8.11 14.33
N ALA A 626 -10.99 8.29 13.43
CA ALA A 626 -11.46 9.63 13.07
C ALA A 626 -12.93 9.64 12.65
N ALA A 627 -13.51 10.84 12.71
CA ALA A 627 -14.79 11.16 12.10
C ALA A 627 -14.68 12.50 11.36
N HIS A 628 -15.21 12.58 10.14
CA HIS A 628 -15.14 13.77 9.30
C HIS A 628 -16.54 14.26 8.93
N ALA A 629 -16.69 15.58 8.80
CA ALA A 629 -17.87 16.23 8.24
C ALA A 629 -17.47 17.13 7.08
N CYS A 630 -18.20 17.04 5.97
CA CYS A 630 -18.04 17.92 4.81
C CYS A 630 -19.38 18.56 4.47
N ILE A 631 -19.39 19.87 4.29
CA ILE A 631 -20.53 20.63 3.79
C ILE A 631 -20.21 21.08 2.37
N VAL A 632 -21.09 20.74 1.43
CA VAL A 632 -20.96 21.12 0.02
C VAL A 632 -22.18 21.90 -0.46
N GLU A 633 -21.99 22.64 -1.55
CA GLU A 633 -23.05 23.14 -2.41
C GLU A 633 -22.86 22.52 -3.80
N VAL A 634 -23.93 21.95 -4.37
CA VAL A 634 -23.94 21.48 -5.75
C VAL A 634 -24.77 22.46 -6.58
N ASP A 635 -24.16 23.00 -7.63
CA ASP A 635 -24.82 23.86 -8.59
C ASP A 635 -25.70 23.01 -9.52
N ALA A 636 -27.00 23.26 -9.54
CA ALA A 636 -27.96 22.44 -10.29
C ALA A 636 -27.99 22.73 -11.79
N ASP A 637 -27.38 23.82 -12.25
CA ASP A 637 -27.31 24.14 -13.68
C ASP A 637 -26.06 23.54 -14.34
N THR A 638 -25.05 23.22 -13.53
CA THR A 638 -23.72 22.81 -14.03
C THR A 638 -23.18 21.50 -13.45
N GLY A 639 -23.70 21.04 -12.31
CA GLY A 639 -23.17 19.88 -11.59
C GLY A 639 -21.88 20.16 -10.82
N PHE A 640 -21.38 21.41 -10.79
CA PHE A 640 -20.17 21.73 -10.05
C PHE A 640 -20.38 21.64 -8.54
N VAL A 641 -19.38 21.08 -7.85
CA VAL A 641 -19.39 20.89 -6.40
C VAL A 641 -18.45 21.92 -5.77
N SER A 642 -18.98 22.73 -4.84
CA SER A 642 -18.21 23.66 -4.03
C SER A 642 -18.14 23.19 -2.58
N ILE A 643 -16.94 22.93 -2.07
CA ILE A 643 -16.74 22.56 -0.67
C ILE A 643 -16.78 23.84 0.19
N ARG A 644 -17.73 23.91 1.11
CA ARG A 644 -17.99 25.11 1.93
C ARG A 644 -17.30 25.06 3.28
N ARG A 645 -17.17 23.87 3.86
CA ARG A 645 -16.57 23.64 5.17
C ARG A 645 -16.18 22.17 5.30
N TRP A 646 -15.02 21.90 5.88
CA TRP A 646 -14.58 20.55 6.17
C TRP A 646 -13.98 20.49 7.57
N VAL A 647 -14.54 19.64 8.43
CA VAL A 647 -14.09 19.43 9.81
C VAL A 647 -13.60 17.99 9.98
N SER A 648 -12.40 17.84 10.51
CA SER A 648 -11.76 16.58 10.85
C SER A 648 -11.66 16.44 12.37
N SER A 649 -12.22 15.36 12.93
CA SER A 649 -12.04 14.97 14.32
C SER A 649 -11.20 13.70 14.34
N GLU A 650 -9.95 13.79 14.80
CA GLU A 650 -8.97 12.70 14.67
C GLU A 650 -8.29 12.36 16.00
N ASP A 651 -8.19 11.06 16.28
CA ASP A 651 -7.47 10.47 17.39
C ASP A 651 -6.26 9.71 16.86
N CYS A 652 -5.15 10.43 16.70
CA CYS A 652 -3.84 9.85 16.41
C CYS A 652 -3.01 9.62 17.70
N GLY A 653 -3.67 9.56 18.86
CA GLY A 653 -3.02 9.62 20.16
C GLY A 653 -2.21 10.90 20.33
N VAL A 654 -1.13 10.82 21.12
CA VAL A 654 -0.29 11.98 21.42
C VAL A 654 0.40 12.46 20.14
N MET A 655 0.11 13.71 19.74
CA MET A 655 0.78 14.31 18.59
C MET A 655 2.23 14.66 18.90
N ILE A 656 3.18 14.15 18.12
CA ILE A 656 4.58 14.59 18.22
C ILE A 656 4.69 16.08 17.83
N ASN A 657 4.08 16.46 16.71
CA ASN A 657 4.04 17.84 16.22
C ASN A 657 2.69 18.12 15.53
N PRO A 658 1.81 18.92 16.14
CA PRO A 658 0.47 19.19 15.58
C PRO A 658 0.50 19.76 14.15
N ALA A 659 1.47 20.61 13.81
CA ALA A 659 1.57 21.18 12.46
C ALA A 659 1.92 20.13 11.40
N VAL A 660 2.70 19.10 11.76
CA VAL A 660 3.00 17.98 10.86
C VAL A 660 1.78 17.09 10.67
N VAL A 661 1.03 16.83 11.75
CA VAL A 661 -0.21 16.03 11.72
C VAL A 661 -1.24 16.71 10.80
N GLU A 662 -1.55 17.98 11.04
CA GLU A 662 -2.49 18.76 10.21
C GLU A 662 -2.08 18.77 8.73
N GLY A 663 -0.78 18.94 8.45
CA GLY A 663 -0.25 18.87 7.08
C GLY A 663 -0.42 17.49 6.42
N GLN A 664 -0.34 16.40 7.16
CA GLN A 664 -0.63 15.06 6.64
C GLN A 664 -2.13 14.88 6.35
N ILE A 665 -3.00 15.33 7.26
CA ILE A 665 -4.45 15.29 7.09
C ILE A 665 -4.85 16.10 5.86
N ALA A 666 -4.41 17.35 5.76
CA ALA A 666 -4.68 18.23 4.62
C ALA A 666 -4.23 17.61 3.29
N GLY A 667 -3.01 17.09 3.23
CA GLY A 667 -2.50 16.45 2.02
C GLY A 667 -3.29 15.21 1.62
N GLY A 668 -3.73 14.39 2.60
CA GLY A 668 -4.59 13.24 2.34
C GLY A 668 -5.98 13.63 1.87
N LEU A 669 -6.56 14.68 2.44
CA LEU A 669 -7.87 15.22 2.04
C LEU A 669 -7.84 15.86 0.65
N ALA A 670 -6.77 16.56 0.29
CA ALA A 670 -6.59 17.06 -1.08
C ALA A 670 -6.62 15.90 -2.09
N GLN A 671 -5.87 14.82 -1.83
CA GLN A 671 -5.89 13.62 -2.66
C GLN A 671 -7.26 12.94 -2.71
N ALA A 672 -8.01 12.95 -1.59
CA ALA A 672 -9.38 12.45 -1.58
C ALA A 672 -10.31 13.28 -2.48
N ILE A 673 -10.22 14.62 -2.42
CA ILE A 673 -10.98 15.52 -3.29
C ILE A 673 -10.68 15.22 -4.76
N GLY A 674 -9.40 15.08 -5.11
CA GLY A 674 -8.97 14.66 -6.45
C GLY A 674 -9.60 13.34 -6.87
N SER A 675 -9.52 12.29 -6.05
CA SER A 675 -10.10 10.98 -6.35
C SER A 675 -11.62 10.99 -6.52
N VAL A 676 -12.34 11.89 -5.84
CA VAL A 676 -13.80 11.94 -5.92
C VAL A 676 -14.26 12.78 -7.10
N LEU A 677 -13.58 13.88 -7.44
CA LEU A 677 -14.10 14.87 -8.38
C LEU A 677 -13.34 14.96 -9.71
N LEU A 678 -12.06 14.56 -9.76
CA LEU A 678 -11.14 14.98 -10.82
C LEU A 678 -10.32 13.85 -11.46
N GLU A 679 -9.68 13.03 -10.65
CA GLU A 679 -8.60 12.15 -11.09
C GLU A 679 -9.14 10.88 -11.75
N GLU A 680 -8.71 10.58 -12.98
CA GLU A 680 -8.93 9.29 -13.61
C GLU A 680 -7.77 8.96 -14.56
N ALA A 681 -7.11 7.82 -14.33
CA ALA A 681 -6.09 7.27 -15.23
C ALA A 681 -6.78 6.45 -16.34
N ALA A 682 -7.63 7.11 -17.12
CA ALA A 682 -8.52 6.50 -18.10
C ALA A 682 -7.77 5.82 -19.26
N ARG A 683 -8.40 4.78 -19.82
CA ARG A 683 -7.92 4.01 -20.97
C ARG A 683 -9.05 3.72 -21.95
N ASP A 684 -8.72 3.62 -23.23
CA ASP A 684 -9.65 3.15 -24.26
C ASP A 684 -9.77 1.62 -24.28
N ALA A 685 -10.62 1.07 -25.16
CA ALA A 685 -10.88 -0.36 -25.29
C ALA A 685 -9.68 -1.18 -25.83
N GLN A 686 -8.65 -0.50 -26.35
CA GLN A 686 -7.39 -1.08 -26.80
C GLN A 686 -6.32 -1.02 -25.69
N GLY A 687 -6.61 -0.36 -24.57
CA GLY A 687 -5.71 -0.20 -23.44
C GLY A 687 -4.79 1.02 -23.56
N ASN A 688 -5.01 1.91 -24.53
CA ASN A 688 -4.26 3.15 -24.69
C ASN A 688 -4.65 4.13 -23.59
N PRO A 689 -3.69 4.78 -22.91
CA PRO A 689 -3.99 5.81 -21.93
C PRO A 689 -4.58 7.05 -22.61
N THR A 690 -5.73 7.50 -22.13
CA THR A 690 -6.38 8.74 -22.59
C THR A 690 -6.07 9.93 -21.66
N ALA A 691 -5.58 9.66 -20.45
CA ALA A 691 -5.08 10.65 -19.50
C ALA A 691 -3.56 10.51 -19.29
N ALA A 692 -2.78 10.94 -20.28
CA ALA A 692 -1.32 10.74 -20.31
C ALA A 692 -0.49 11.95 -19.80
N THR A 693 -1.13 13.09 -19.57
CA THR A 693 -0.48 14.33 -19.08
C THR A 693 -1.36 15.03 -18.05
N PHE A 694 -0.83 16.01 -17.31
CA PHE A 694 -1.62 16.85 -16.40
C PHE A 694 -2.67 17.74 -17.09
N LYS A 695 -2.70 17.76 -18.42
CA LYS A 695 -3.82 18.38 -19.14
C LYS A 695 -5.12 17.59 -18.95
N ASP A 696 -5.01 16.27 -18.91
CA ASP A 696 -6.14 15.34 -18.90
C ASP A 696 -6.25 14.61 -17.55
N TYR A 697 -5.13 14.35 -16.88
CA TYR A 697 -5.09 13.87 -15.50
C TYR A 697 -5.12 15.06 -14.53
N ALA A 698 -6.32 15.47 -14.12
CA ALA A 698 -6.54 16.65 -13.30
C ALA A 698 -6.22 16.38 -11.82
N LEU A 699 -5.10 16.93 -11.35
CA LEU A 699 -4.81 17.03 -9.91
C LEU A 699 -5.55 18.22 -9.29
N PRO A 700 -6.00 18.11 -8.02
CA PRO A 700 -6.63 19.21 -7.32
C PRO A 700 -5.67 20.40 -7.15
N THR A 701 -6.21 21.59 -7.30
CA THR A 701 -5.51 22.87 -7.17
C THR A 701 -5.96 23.61 -5.91
N ILE A 702 -5.39 24.80 -5.68
CA ILE A 702 -5.82 25.69 -4.58
C ILE A 702 -7.29 26.14 -4.67
N PHE A 703 -7.92 25.99 -5.84
CA PHE A 703 -9.34 26.34 -6.03
C PHE A 703 -10.28 25.20 -5.66
N ASP A 704 -9.76 23.97 -5.58
CA ASP A 704 -10.53 22.77 -5.29
C ASP A 704 -10.45 22.38 -3.81
N VAL A 705 -9.36 22.79 -3.14
CA VAL A 705 -9.06 22.40 -1.75
C VAL A 705 -9.43 23.55 -0.78
N PRO A 706 -10.33 23.32 0.19
CA PRO A 706 -10.69 24.33 1.19
C PRO A 706 -9.64 24.40 2.31
N ASP A 707 -9.77 25.41 3.17
CA ASP A 707 -9.17 25.34 4.50
C ASP A 707 -9.89 24.27 5.33
N PHE A 708 -9.12 23.48 6.08
CA PHE A 708 -9.63 22.42 6.94
C PHE A 708 -9.67 22.86 8.41
N GLU A 709 -10.69 22.44 9.14
CA GLU A 709 -10.79 22.59 10.59
C GLU A 709 -10.44 21.26 11.29
N TYR A 710 -9.67 21.33 12.36
CA TYR A 710 -9.18 20.17 13.10
C TYR A 710 -9.69 20.17 14.54
N VAL A 711 -10.20 19.02 14.99
CA VAL A 711 -10.70 18.78 16.35
C VAL A 711 -9.94 17.60 16.94
N ASP A 712 -9.26 17.84 18.05
CA ASP A 712 -8.41 16.82 18.68
C ASP A 712 -9.24 15.84 19.52
N ALA A 713 -9.23 14.58 19.13
CA ALA A 713 -9.79 13.50 19.95
C ALA A 713 -8.78 13.02 21.04
N ASP A 714 -7.49 12.98 20.70
CA ASP A 714 -6.28 12.78 21.55
C ASP A 714 -6.43 11.84 22.76
N THR A 715 -6.59 10.55 22.48
CA THR A 715 -6.50 9.49 23.50
C THR A 715 -5.16 8.77 23.38
N PRO A 716 -4.24 8.90 24.36
CA PRO A 716 -2.93 8.27 24.31
C PRO A 716 -3.02 6.76 24.03
N SER A 717 -2.29 6.30 23.02
CA SER A 717 -2.21 4.87 22.69
C SER A 717 -1.40 4.07 23.71
N GLN A 718 -1.55 2.75 23.70
CA GLN A 718 -0.67 1.81 24.40
C GLN A 718 0.78 1.76 23.84
N ALA A 719 1.03 2.29 22.64
CA ALA A 719 2.39 2.36 22.08
C ALA A 719 3.30 3.31 22.87
N GLU A 720 4.61 3.14 22.74
CA GLU A 720 5.59 4.02 23.39
C GLU A 720 5.40 5.48 22.92
N GLY A 721 5.35 6.41 23.87
CA GLY A 721 5.02 7.81 23.62
C GLY A 721 3.52 8.12 23.50
N GLY A 722 2.66 7.10 23.46
CA GLY A 722 1.22 7.28 23.29
C GLY A 722 0.79 7.56 21.85
N PHE A 723 1.65 7.25 20.87
CA PHE A 723 1.50 7.64 19.47
C PHE A 723 0.66 6.66 18.65
N ARG A 724 -0.08 7.18 17.65
CA ARG A 724 -0.62 6.43 16.52
C ARG A 724 -0.18 7.08 15.19
N GLY A 725 -0.46 6.43 14.08
CA GLY A 725 -0.18 6.98 12.74
C GLY A 725 -1.25 7.97 12.24
N VAL A 726 -0.94 8.80 11.25
CA VAL A 726 -1.91 9.75 10.65
C VAL A 726 -1.62 10.02 9.16
N GLY A 727 -0.75 9.22 8.56
CA GLY A 727 -0.17 9.52 7.24
C GLY A 727 -1.11 9.24 6.08
N GLU A 728 -2.11 8.38 6.26
CA GLU A 728 -2.95 7.86 5.18
C GLU A 728 -4.44 8.20 5.35
N GLY A 729 -4.86 8.51 6.59
CA GLY A 729 -6.26 8.70 6.99
C GLY A 729 -7.10 9.59 6.09
N GLY A 730 -6.59 10.77 5.71
CA GLY A 730 -7.30 11.70 4.84
C GLY A 730 -7.73 11.08 3.49
N CYS A 731 -6.92 10.20 2.91
CA CYS A 731 -7.26 9.48 1.67
C CYS A 731 -8.28 8.35 1.88
N ILE A 732 -8.44 7.87 3.12
CA ILE A 732 -9.34 6.76 3.47
C ILE A 732 -10.74 7.30 3.78
N ILE A 733 -10.84 8.25 4.72
CA ILE A 733 -12.12 8.78 5.19
C ILE A 733 -12.66 9.90 4.29
N GLY A 734 -11.77 10.62 3.60
CA GLY A 734 -12.13 11.75 2.74
C GLY A 734 -13.17 11.40 1.67
N PRO A 735 -12.96 10.34 0.87
CA PRO A 735 -13.87 10.00 -0.22
C PRO A 735 -15.33 9.77 0.22
N PRO A 736 -15.65 8.91 1.21
CA PRO A 736 -17.04 8.76 1.64
C PRO A 736 -17.64 10.03 2.25
N THR A 737 -16.87 10.85 2.97
CA THR A 737 -17.39 12.10 3.53
C THR A 737 -17.89 13.02 2.41
N LEU A 738 -17.11 13.17 1.34
CA LEU A 738 -17.48 14.03 0.22
C LEU A 738 -18.61 13.42 -0.62
N VAL A 739 -18.56 12.12 -0.90
CA VAL A 739 -19.64 11.42 -1.63
C VAL A 739 -20.97 11.53 -0.89
N ASN A 740 -21.00 11.31 0.44
CA ASN A 740 -22.22 11.47 1.23
C ASN A 740 -22.73 12.92 1.22
N ALA A 741 -21.84 13.91 1.22
CA ALA A 741 -22.23 15.31 1.14
C ALA A 741 -22.90 15.64 -0.20
N ILE A 742 -22.34 15.15 -1.31
CA ILE A 742 -22.91 15.31 -2.65
C ILE A 742 -24.26 14.58 -2.76
N ALA A 743 -24.35 13.35 -2.26
CA ALA A 743 -25.58 12.58 -2.26
C ALA A 743 -26.69 13.25 -1.42
N ASP A 744 -26.35 13.84 -0.27
CA ASP A 744 -27.30 14.59 0.58
C ASP A 744 -27.76 15.90 -0.09
N ALA A 745 -26.88 16.58 -0.82
CA ALA A 745 -27.23 17.77 -1.61
C ALA A 745 -28.24 17.41 -2.72
N LEU A 746 -27.97 16.32 -3.45
CA LEU A 746 -28.75 15.89 -4.62
C LEU A 746 -29.93 14.97 -4.31
N ALA A 747 -30.17 14.64 -3.03
CA ALA A 747 -31.31 13.83 -2.61
C ALA A 747 -32.70 14.26 -3.18
N PRO A 748 -32.98 15.55 -3.43
CA PRO A 748 -34.22 15.96 -4.11
C PRO A 748 -34.38 15.47 -5.56
N PHE A 749 -33.28 15.15 -6.23
CA PHE A 749 -33.25 14.69 -7.63
C PHE A 749 -33.21 13.16 -7.75
N GLY A 750 -32.60 12.48 -6.78
CA GLY A 750 -32.54 11.02 -6.76
C GLY A 750 -31.34 10.49 -5.99
N GLU A 751 -31.14 9.18 -6.09
CA GLU A 751 -29.94 8.53 -5.58
C GLU A 751 -28.76 8.81 -6.53
N VAL A 752 -27.59 9.11 -5.96
CA VAL A 752 -26.34 9.29 -6.71
C VAL A 752 -25.57 7.97 -6.70
N PRO A 753 -25.39 7.30 -7.86
CA PRO A 753 -24.50 6.14 -7.97
C PRO A 753 -23.08 6.48 -7.54
N VAL A 754 -22.44 5.61 -6.76
CA VAL A 754 -21.05 5.81 -6.33
C VAL A 754 -20.11 5.18 -7.35
N ASP A 755 -20.02 5.88 -8.47
CA ASP A 755 -19.19 5.54 -9.61
C ASP A 755 -18.21 6.69 -9.88
N LEU A 756 -17.06 6.62 -9.21
CA LEU A 756 -16.08 7.68 -9.18
C LEU A 756 -15.29 7.79 -10.51
N PRO A 757 -14.81 8.99 -10.89
CA PRO A 757 -15.06 10.27 -10.22
C PRO A 757 -16.51 10.75 -10.47
N LEU A 758 -17.06 11.51 -9.53
CA LEU A 758 -18.35 12.20 -9.62
C LEU A 758 -18.17 13.53 -10.37
N THR A 759 -17.89 13.43 -11.66
CA THR A 759 -17.71 14.58 -12.54
C THR A 759 -19.00 15.36 -12.75
N PRO A 760 -18.93 16.65 -13.16
CA PRO A 760 -20.11 17.46 -13.39
C PRO A 760 -21.11 16.82 -14.37
N ASP A 761 -20.65 16.18 -15.45
CA ASP A 761 -21.51 15.51 -16.43
C ASP A 761 -22.28 14.33 -15.82
N LYS A 762 -21.64 13.52 -14.98
CA LYS A 762 -22.31 12.44 -14.25
C LYS A 762 -23.34 13.00 -13.27
N LEU A 763 -23.01 14.04 -12.52
CA LEU A 763 -23.95 14.67 -11.58
C LEU A 763 -25.16 15.30 -12.30
N MET A 764 -24.95 15.89 -13.48
CA MET A 764 -26.03 16.42 -14.30
C MET A 764 -27.01 15.34 -14.74
N THR A 765 -26.56 14.10 -15.00
CA THR A 765 -27.50 12.99 -15.31
C THR A 765 -28.52 12.75 -14.20
N VAL A 766 -28.11 12.86 -12.93
CA VAL A 766 -29.01 12.72 -11.78
C VAL A 766 -29.97 13.91 -11.69
N ILE A 767 -29.45 15.13 -11.86
CA ILE A 767 -30.23 16.38 -11.79
C ILE A 767 -31.29 16.44 -12.89
N GLU A 768 -30.95 16.01 -14.10
CA GLU A 768 -31.82 16.01 -15.28
C GLU A 768 -32.74 14.78 -15.38
N GLY A 769 -32.59 13.80 -14.47
CA GLY A 769 -33.34 12.55 -14.50
C GLY A 769 -33.01 11.66 -15.71
N GLN A 770 -31.79 11.76 -16.24
CA GLN A 770 -31.28 10.92 -17.31
C GLN A 770 -30.73 9.59 -16.76
N PRO A 771 -30.65 8.54 -17.58
CA PRO A 771 -29.95 7.32 -17.21
C PRO A 771 -28.48 7.61 -16.87
N TRP A 772 -27.98 7.00 -15.78
CA TRP A 772 -26.55 7.04 -15.47
C TRP A 772 -25.75 6.44 -16.64
N PRO A 773 -24.59 7.01 -17.01
CA PRO A 773 -23.80 6.51 -18.14
C PRO A 773 -23.53 5.00 -18.03
N GLU A 774 -23.94 4.25 -19.06
CA GLU A 774 -23.76 2.81 -19.10
C GLU A 774 -22.28 2.43 -19.25
N ARG A 775 -21.93 1.26 -18.71
CA ARG A 775 -20.60 0.68 -18.90
C ARG A 775 -20.41 0.31 -20.37
N PRO A 776 -19.22 0.56 -20.95
CA PRO A 776 -18.85 -0.08 -22.20
C PRO A 776 -18.94 -1.59 -22.01
N VAL A 777 -19.78 -2.26 -22.82
CA VAL A 777 -19.88 -3.72 -22.79
C VAL A 777 -18.52 -4.30 -23.16
N SER A 778 -18.02 -5.23 -22.34
CA SER A 778 -16.75 -5.92 -22.59
C SER A 778 -16.69 -6.38 -24.05
N ARG A 779 -15.55 -6.16 -24.69
CA ARG A 779 -15.35 -6.57 -26.09
C ARG A 779 -15.35 -8.09 -26.29
N PHE A 780 -15.24 -8.83 -25.18
CA PHE A 780 -15.29 -10.28 -25.14
C PHE A 780 -16.70 -10.80 -24.77
N HIS A 781 -17.65 -9.90 -24.51
CA HIS A 781 -19.04 -10.28 -24.29
C HIS A 781 -19.67 -10.80 -25.60
N PRO A 782 -20.49 -11.88 -25.59
CA PRO A 782 -21.12 -12.43 -26.78
C PRO A 782 -21.95 -11.42 -27.60
N ASP A 783 -22.53 -10.42 -26.94
CA ASP A 783 -23.36 -9.39 -27.57
C ASP A 783 -22.58 -8.16 -28.06
N HIS A 784 -21.24 -8.13 -27.89
CA HIS A 784 -20.43 -7.00 -28.36
C HIS A 784 -20.42 -6.94 -29.89
N ARG A 785 -20.91 -5.83 -30.45
CA ARG A 785 -20.79 -5.51 -31.89
C ARG A 785 -19.68 -4.49 -32.08
N ALA A 786 -18.57 -4.92 -32.66
CA ALA A 786 -17.52 -3.99 -33.05
C ALA A 786 -18.07 -2.94 -34.06
N PRO A 787 -17.68 -1.67 -33.98
CA PRO A 787 -17.91 -0.72 -35.07
C PRO A 787 -17.27 -1.26 -36.36
N GLU A 788 -17.99 -1.21 -37.49
CA GLU A 788 -17.45 -1.63 -38.79
C GLU A 788 -16.22 -0.79 -39.15
N VAL A 789 -15.04 -1.42 -39.14
CA VAL A 789 -13.82 -0.88 -39.72
C VAL A 789 -13.47 -1.73 -40.94
N ASP A 790 -13.41 -1.07 -42.09
CA ASP A 790 -13.14 -1.70 -43.39
C ASP A 790 -11.73 -2.32 -43.38
N THR A 791 -11.66 -3.66 -43.26
CA THR A 791 -10.40 -4.42 -43.31
C THR A 791 -10.53 -5.54 -44.37
N PRO A 792 -9.47 -5.83 -45.16
CA PRO A 792 -9.55 -6.78 -46.28
C PRO A 792 -9.76 -8.21 -45.80
N ALA A 793 -10.38 -9.01 -46.67
CA ALA A 793 -10.88 -10.35 -46.38
C ALA A 793 -9.86 -11.32 -45.73
N PRO A 794 -10.30 -12.19 -44.79
CA PRO A 794 -9.45 -13.19 -44.15
C PRO A 794 -9.05 -14.32 -45.11
N VAL A 795 -7.81 -14.81 -44.98
CA VAL A 795 -7.39 -16.10 -45.51
C VAL A 795 -7.89 -17.21 -44.59
N ALA A 796 -8.52 -18.22 -45.17
CA ALA A 796 -9.18 -19.31 -44.45
C ALA A 796 -8.20 -20.17 -43.62
N PRO A 797 -8.54 -20.54 -42.37
CA PRO A 797 -7.78 -21.53 -41.62
C PRO A 797 -8.09 -22.95 -42.11
N THR A 798 -7.04 -23.72 -42.39
CA THR A 798 -7.11 -25.17 -42.59
C THR A 798 -7.39 -25.87 -41.26
N ALA A 799 -8.45 -26.67 -41.24
CA ALA A 799 -8.86 -27.48 -40.11
C ALA A 799 -7.79 -28.52 -39.73
N SER A 800 -7.32 -28.47 -38.49
CA SER A 800 -6.58 -29.56 -37.85
C SER A 800 -7.57 -30.43 -37.08
N THR A 801 -7.76 -31.67 -37.54
CA THR A 801 -8.53 -32.70 -36.84
C THR A 801 -7.75 -33.20 -35.62
N VAL A 802 -8.27 -32.92 -34.42
CA VAL A 802 -7.81 -33.53 -33.17
C VAL A 802 -8.30 -34.98 -33.13
N ALA A 803 -7.36 -35.92 -32.96
CA ALA A 803 -7.64 -37.34 -32.76
C ALA A 803 -8.20 -37.58 -31.33
N PRO A 804 -9.02 -38.63 -31.12
CA PRO A 804 -9.58 -38.90 -29.80
C PRO A 804 -8.50 -39.37 -28.82
N ALA A 805 -8.57 -38.83 -27.59
CA ALA A 805 -7.70 -39.19 -26.49
C ALA A 805 -7.90 -40.66 -26.07
N VAL A 806 -6.77 -41.34 -25.85
CA VAL A 806 -6.68 -42.71 -25.31
C VAL A 806 -7.17 -42.70 -23.85
N PRO A 807 -7.90 -43.73 -23.37
CA PRO A 807 -8.30 -43.81 -21.97
C PRO A 807 -7.08 -43.77 -21.04
N VAL A 808 -7.07 -42.82 -20.11
CA VAL A 808 -6.01 -42.65 -19.10
C VAL A 808 -6.20 -43.70 -18.01
N GLY A 809 -5.21 -44.56 -17.80
CA GLY A 809 -5.25 -45.56 -16.73
C GLY A 809 -4.99 -44.92 -15.36
N ILE A 810 -6.03 -44.52 -14.63
CA ILE A 810 -5.88 -43.90 -13.29
C ILE A 810 -5.32 -44.90 -12.26
N ASP A 811 -5.62 -46.21 -12.42
CA ASP A 811 -5.16 -47.28 -11.55
C ASP A 811 -3.64 -47.28 -11.33
N GLY A 812 -3.23 -47.48 -10.08
CA GLY A 812 -1.83 -47.62 -9.68
C GLY A 812 -1.35 -46.54 -8.71
N SER A 813 -0.03 -46.48 -8.54
CA SER A 813 0.63 -45.65 -7.54
C SER A 813 1.17 -44.36 -8.17
N TRP A 814 1.04 -43.24 -7.46
CA TRP A 814 1.41 -41.90 -7.94
C TRP A 814 2.17 -41.15 -6.87
N LYS A 815 3.30 -40.54 -7.22
CA LYS A 815 3.99 -39.56 -6.35
C LYS A 815 3.32 -38.22 -6.56
N LEU A 816 2.74 -37.65 -5.51
CA LEU A 816 2.13 -36.33 -5.55
C LEU A 816 2.92 -35.36 -4.66
N VAL A 817 2.84 -34.09 -4.99
CA VAL A 817 3.34 -32.97 -4.19
C VAL A 817 2.21 -31.97 -4.04
N LEU A 818 1.83 -31.71 -2.79
CA LEU A 818 0.86 -30.69 -2.41
C LEU A 818 1.60 -29.40 -2.02
N ALA A 819 1.44 -28.34 -2.81
CA ALA A 819 2.09 -27.06 -2.60
C ALA A 819 1.31 -26.21 -1.56
N THR A 820 1.69 -26.33 -0.29
CA THR A 820 1.04 -25.59 0.81
C THR A 820 1.78 -24.28 1.12
N PRO A 821 1.14 -23.30 1.80
CA PRO A 821 1.80 -22.09 2.30
C PRO A 821 2.98 -22.36 3.23
N MET A 822 3.02 -23.53 3.87
CA MET A 822 4.11 -23.95 4.77
C MET A 822 5.24 -24.72 4.04
N GLY A 823 5.16 -24.82 2.71
CA GLY A 823 6.10 -25.56 1.86
C GLY A 823 5.47 -26.79 1.19
N PRO A 824 6.14 -27.35 0.16
CA PRO A 824 5.66 -28.52 -0.58
C PRO A 824 5.65 -29.78 0.31
N GLN A 825 4.56 -30.54 0.24
CA GLN A 825 4.37 -31.79 0.98
C GLN A 825 4.34 -32.98 0.01
N PRO A 826 5.39 -33.82 -0.04
CA PRO A 826 5.40 -35.02 -0.86
C PRO A 826 4.51 -36.11 -0.27
N MET A 827 3.83 -36.87 -1.12
CA MET A 827 2.94 -37.97 -0.75
C MET A 827 2.89 -39.03 -1.86
N VAL A 828 2.43 -40.24 -1.53
CA VAL A 828 2.17 -41.32 -2.48
C VAL A 828 0.70 -41.69 -2.40
N ALA A 829 0.00 -41.67 -3.53
CA ALA A 829 -1.39 -42.06 -3.64
C ALA A 829 -1.51 -43.35 -4.45
N HIS A 830 -2.21 -44.35 -3.91
CA HIS A 830 -2.61 -45.56 -4.61
C HIS A 830 -4.07 -45.45 -5.01
N PHE A 831 -4.39 -45.53 -6.29
CA PHE A 831 -5.76 -45.47 -6.81
C PHE A 831 -6.19 -46.83 -7.38
N GLU A 832 -7.41 -47.24 -7.05
CA GLU A 832 -8.13 -48.37 -7.64
C GLU A 832 -9.49 -47.86 -8.14
N VAL A 833 -9.75 -48.00 -9.44
CA VAL A 833 -10.97 -47.54 -10.10
C VAL A 833 -11.91 -48.71 -10.35
N SER A 834 -13.18 -48.52 -9.99
CA SER A 834 -14.25 -49.48 -10.26
C SER A 834 -15.51 -48.71 -10.69
N GLY A 835 -15.77 -48.67 -12.00
CA GLY A 835 -16.86 -47.90 -12.57
C GLY A 835 -16.64 -46.39 -12.43
N ASP A 836 -17.60 -45.69 -11.83
CA ASP A 836 -17.56 -44.26 -11.50
C ASP A 836 -16.97 -43.97 -10.11
N ARG A 837 -16.45 -44.99 -9.43
CA ARG A 837 -15.87 -44.90 -8.09
C ARG A 837 -14.36 -45.09 -8.13
N VAL A 838 -13.68 -44.35 -7.26
CA VAL A 838 -12.28 -44.60 -6.94
C VAL A 838 -12.13 -44.87 -5.45
N THR A 839 -11.30 -45.84 -5.10
CA THR A 839 -10.84 -46.08 -3.74
C THR A 839 -9.33 -46.08 -3.72
N GLY A 840 -8.74 -45.78 -2.58
CA GLY A 840 -7.30 -45.68 -2.52
C GLY A 840 -6.74 -45.39 -1.15
N ARG A 841 -5.42 -45.32 -1.08
CA ARG A 841 -4.67 -44.98 0.12
C ARG A 841 -3.68 -43.87 -0.19
N LEU A 842 -3.67 -42.84 0.64
CA LEU A 842 -2.71 -41.74 0.59
C LEU A 842 -1.68 -41.91 1.71
N GLU A 843 -0.40 -41.86 1.39
CA GLU A 843 0.72 -41.98 2.33
C GLU A 843 1.58 -40.72 2.29
N ALA A 844 1.89 -40.15 3.45
CA ALA A 844 2.79 -39.00 3.62
C ALA A 844 3.63 -39.17 4.90
N ASP A 845 4.63 -38.31 5.12
CA ASP A 845 5.52 -38.36 6.30
C ASP A 845 4.76 -38.36 7.64
N GLN A 846 3.56 -37.79 7.67
CA GLN A 846 2.72 -37.65 8.86
C GLN A 846 1.76 -38.83 9.09
N GLY A 847 1.68 -39.79 8.16
CA GLY A 847 0.83 -40.98 8.26
C GLY A 847 0.17 -41.39 6.94
N SER A 848 -0.68 -42.41 7.01
CA SER A 848 -1.43 -42.94 5.86
C SER A 848 -2.94 -42.96 6.13
N GLN A 849 -3.77 -42.70 5.12
CA GLN A 849 -5.22 -42.72 5.25
C GLN A 849 -5.89 -43.24 3.97
N ASP A 850 -6.91 -44.09 4.16
CA ASP A 850 -7.73 -44.58 3.05
C ASP A 850 -8.76 -43.51 2.64
N PHE A 851 -9.07 -43.44 1.35
CA PHE A 851 -10.07 -42.55 0.80
C PHE A 851 -11.01 -43.26 -0.18
N ALA A 852 -12.19 -42.69 -0.35
CA ALA A 852 -13.15 -43.06 -1.38
C ALA A 852 -13.65 -41.80 -2.09
N GLY A 853 -13.80 -41.87 -3.41
CA GLY A 853 -14.15 -40.75 -4.25
C GLY A 853 -14.88 -41.16 -5.51
N THR A 854 -15.05 -40.19 -6.41
CA THR A 854 -15.66 -40.38 -7.72
C THR A 854 -14.64 -40.16 -8.83
N VAL A 855 -14.84 -40.85 -9.94
CA VAL A 855 -14.06 -40.67 -11.18
C VAL A 855 -15.01 -40.39 -12.34
N SER A 856 -14.66 -39.42 -13.17
CA SER A 856 -15.38 -39.08 -14.41
C SER A 856 -14.37 -38.75 -15.50
N GLY A 857 -14.20 -39.68 -16.44
CA GLY A 857 -13.15 -39.59 -17.46
C GLY A 857 -11.76 -39.66 -16.83
N ASP A 858 -10.99 -38.58 -16.99
CA ASP A 858 -9.65 -38.41 -16.43
C ASP A 858 -9.63 -37.64 -15.10
N GLN A 859 -10.80 -37.29 -14.55
CA GLN A 859 -10.93 -36.52 -13.32
C GLN A 859 -11.26 -37.40 -12.13
N VAL A 860 -10.55 -37.19 -11.02
CA VAL A 860 -10.78 -37.87 -9.74
C VAL A 860 -11.05 -36.84 -8.65
N ARG A 861 -12.10 -37.07 -7.85
CA ARG A 861 -12.44 -36.22 -6.70
C ARG A 861 -12.67 -37.06 -5.46
N TRP A 862 -12.10 -36.64 -4.33
CA TRP A 862 -12.39 -37.24 -3.03
C TRP A 862 -12.21 -36.24 -1.90
N GLU A 863 -12.77 -36.58 -0.73
CA GLU A 863 -12.60 -35.81 0.50
C GLU A 863 -11.89 -36.65 1.55
N MET A 864 -11.04 -36.01 2.35
CA MET A 864 -10.27 -36.67 3.40
C MET A 864 -10.22 -35.80 4.67
N LYS A 865 -10.63 -36.35 5.80
CA LYS A 865 -10.57 -35.65 7.10
C LYS A 865 -9.24 -35.94 7.77
N VAL A 866 -8.44 -34.89 8.00
CA VAL A 866 -7.15 -34.95 8.68
C VAL A 866 -7.30 -34.32 10.06
N THR A 867 -6.74 -34.93 11.11
CA THR A 867 -6.91 -34.47 12.50
C THR A 867 -5.62 -33.93 13.14
N ARG A 868 -4.48 -34.03 12.46
CA ARG A 868 -3.18 -33.49 12.91
C ARG A 868 -2.44 -32.83 11.74
N PRO A 869 -1.77 -31.69 11.95
CA PRO A 869 -1.65 -30.94 13.20
C PRO A 869 -2.95 -30.25 13.66
N MET A 870 -3.97 -30.19 12.80
CA MET A 870 -5.30 -29.66 13.13
C MET A 870 -6.42 -30.42 12.40
N ALA A 871 -7.66 -30.30 12.88
CA ALA A 871 -8.84 -30.90 12.26
C ALA A 871 -9.28 -30.13 11.01
N ILE A 872 -9.15 -30.74 9.84
CA ILE A 872 -9.49 -30.14 8.55
C ILE A 872 -10.03 -31.18 7.56
N THR A 873 -10.91 -30.75 6.67
CA THR A 873 -11.35 -31.57 5.53
C THR A 873 -10.61 -31.12 4.27
N LEU A 874 -9.78 -31.99 3.73
CA LEU A 874 -9.09 -31.80 2.46
C LEU A 874 -9.98 -32.30 1.32
N LYS A 875 -10.23 -31.47 0.32
CA LYS A 875 -11.01 -31.87 -0.87
C LYS A 875 -10.11 -31.87 -2.10
N TYR A 876 -9.78 -33.05 -2.61
CA TYR A 876 -8.92 -33.22 -3.77
C TYR A 876 -9.76 -33.25 -5.05
N ALA A 877 -9.29 -32.56 -6.07
CA ALA A 877 -9.80 -32.61 -7.44
C ALA A 877 -8.60 -32.69 -8.39
N LEU A 878 -8.33 -33.88 -8.91
CA LEU A 878 -7.17 -34.20 -9.75
C LEU A 878 -7.60 -34.54 -11.17
N VAL A 879 -6.73 -34.24 -12.13
CA VAL A 879 -6.84 -34.55 -13.55
C VAL A 879 -5.60 -35.34 -13.95
N PHE A 880 -5.82 -36.48 -14.58
CA PHE A 880 -4.77 -37.42 -14.99
C PHE A 880 -4.50 -37.31 -16.49
N ALA A 881 -3.24 -37.17 -16.89
CA ALA A 881 -2.82 -37.12 -18.29
C ALA A 881 -1.59 -38.01 -18.50
N GLY A 882 -1.82 -39.25 -18.97
CA GLY A 882 -0.78 -40.25 -19.20
C GLY A 882 -0.12 -40.70 -17.89
N ASP A 883 1.15 -40.34 -17.70
CA ASP A 883 1.95 -40.58 -16.49
C ASP A 883 2.07 -39.35 -15.60
N SER A 884 1.30 -38.28 -15.87
CA SER A 884 1.26 -37.06 -15.07
C SER A 884 -0.12 -36.85 -14.43
N VAL A 885 -0.13 -36.24 -13.25
CA VAL A 885 -1.36 -35.83 -12.56
C VAL A 885 -1.20 -34.41 -12.04
N SER A 886 -2.24 -33.61 -12.18
CA SER A 886 -2.28 -32.25 -11.64
C SER A 886 -3.67 -31.93 -11.12
N GLY A 887 -3.77 -30.97 -10.22
CA GLY A 887 -5.06 -30.60 -9.67
C GLY A 887 -4.95 -29.68 -8.47
N LYS A 888 -6.01 -29.66 -7.68
CA LYS A 888 -6.14 -28.78 -6.54
C LYS A 888 -6.62 -29.57 -5.32
N CYS A 889 -6.15 -29.17 -4.15
CA CYS A 889 -6.65 -29.63 -2.85
C CYS A 889 -7.17 -28.41 -2.09
N ARG A 890 -8.47 -28.38 -1.78
CA ARG A 890 -9.08 -27.35 -0.94
C ARG A 890 -8.80 -27.69 0.52
N MET A 891 -8.25 -26.75 1.27
CA MET A 891 -7.77 -26.89 2.65
C MET A 891 -8.56 -25.98 3.62
N GLY A 892 -9.89 -25.94 3.49
CA GLY A 892 -10.74 -25.10 4.35
C GLY A 892 -10.31 -23.63 4.38
N LEU A 893 -10.10 -23.10 5.60
CA LEU A 893 -9.69 -21.70 5.87
C LEU A 893 -8.34 -21.31 5.26
N PHE A 894 -7.49 -22.27 4.87
CA PHE A 894 -6.17 -22.00 4.27
C PHE A 894 -6.21 -21.92 2.73
N GLY A 895 -7.40 -21.85 2.15
CA GLY A 895 -7.59 -21.71 0.71
C GLY A 895 -7.35 -23.01 -0.06
N THR A 896 -6.79 -22.89 -1.26
CA THR A 896 -6.58 -24.01 -2.19
C THR A 896 -5.10 -24.15 -2.52
N ALA A 897 -4.57 -25.36 -2.39
CA ALA A 897 -3.20 -25.71 -2.75
C ALA A 897 -3.15 -26.49 -4.07
N LYS A 898 -2.09 -26.28 -4.86
CA LYS A 898 -1.86 -27.04 -6.10
C LYS A 898 -1.34 -28.44 -5.76
N VAL A 899 -1.83 -29.46 -6.46
CA VAL A 899 -1.31 -30.82 -6.43
C VAL A 899 -0.68 -31.12 -7.79
N ARG A 900 0.54 -31.64 -7.80
CA ARG A 900 1.21 -32.13 -9.03
C ARG A 900 1.85 -33.47 -8.74
N GLY A 901 1.97 -34.34 -9.73
CA GLY A 901 2.55 -35.65 -9.53
C GLY A 901 2.84 -36.42 -10.79
N GLU A 902 3.50 -37.56 -10.61
CA GLU A 902 3.88 -38.49 -11.66
C GLU A 902 3.59 -39.94 -11.23
N ARG A 903 3.32 -40.81 -12.20
CA ARG A 903 3.09 -42.23 -11.94
C ARG A 903 4.38 -42.88 -11.43
N VAL A 904 4.26 -43.73 -10.42
CA VAL A 904 5.35 -44.61 -9.97
C VAL A 904 5.48 -45.73 -11.00
N ARG A 905 6.66 -45.81 -11.64
CA ARG A 905 7.01 -46.90 -12.56
C ARG A 905 7.42 -48.18 -11.84
#